data_AF-A0A671VGW0-F1
#
_entry.id   AF-A0A671VGW0-F1
#
_cell.length_a   1.000
_cell.length_b   1.000
_cell.length_c   1.000
_cell.angle_alpha   90.00
_cell.angle_beta   90.00
_cell.angle_gamma   90.00
#
_symmetry.space_group_name_H-M   'P 1'
#
loop_
_entity.id
_entity.type
_entity.pdbx_description
1 polymer ?
#
loop_
_entity_poly.entity_id
_entity_poly.type
_entity_poly.pdbx_seq_one_letter_code
_entity_poly.pdbx_strand_id
1 'polypeptide(L)'
;MICFARLQFVSPYAFEAMQKVDVVRLAALSDPELRLLLPCLVRMALCAPADQSQSWAQDKKLILRLLSGVEAVNSIVALLSVDFHALEQDARKEQQLRHKAGGSNGESILVSQLQHGLTLEFEHSDPLRRLRLTLSELLAIMNKVVDSNGEFFLKSSELFESPVYLEEVADVLCILQAELPSLLPIIDVAEALLHVRNGDWFLCLLVANVPDSFSEVCRGLIKNGERQDEESVGGRRRTEALRQLCQMNPSQALNIRAMVVEECHLPGLGVALTLDYKPDTADEAVSPLVSYVSGLLLGTNSKVRTWFSMFIRNGQQRESSSVLWQMRRQLLLELVAILPRSRSTHVPNDGDMEEGGGSGYSGLREEYVVKASALLRLYCALMGIAGLRPTDEEAEQLLQLMTSRPPATPAGVRFVSLSFCKLLAFPTLVSTPEQEQLMVMWLSWMIKEEEYFESAAGVSASFGEMLLLVAMYFHSNQLSSIIELVCSTLGMKIAIKPSSLSKMKTIFTQEIFTEQVVTAHAVRVAVTNNLSANITGFLPIHCIYQLLRSRAFTKHKVSIKDWIYRQLCETTTPIHTQLIPLIDAYINSILTPASKANPEATNQPITEQEILNVFQSSAGVRGRQRYSITTQLLILYYILSYEENLLASTKQLALMQRKPKSYSAALMDQIPIKYLVTQAQGLQQELGGLHSALLRLLATNYPHLCLVEDWVCEEEVTGTLPLLRRMMLPSNTCRYTQSQLHQAFQKLPSSSPRLMRILEHLTLLSPGDLIPYAEALTASMALLLEPAVPRRILQTLNKLWMGLNTVMPRRLWVMTVNALQPSAKLLRQQRYTQNDLMVDPLIVLRCDQRVYRCPPLMDIVLHMLNGYLLASKAYLHSHLKETADFDRQSQTVSNLGVPGQPDTPEVTREELKNALLSAQDSAAVQILLEVCLPTSEEQQLGANTESLLRSIRGPLPGKSKQGSLGPSARGSVEDTEPEGGLLSDLREVQCLICCLLHQMFIADPNIAKLVHFQGYPQALLPLTVAGIPSIHICLDFIPELLAQPQLEKQIFAIQLLSYLCTQYALPKSLSVARLAISVMGTLLTVLTRAKRFSFFMPILPCLVAFCQAFPPLYDDVAALLVQVGQVCASDVATKARDIDPLIARLQYLKEKPQGVVTPGGGSSKLTLPQRTAEELGGTDPDVQLCYCVEATFMDIISSTLHGL
;
A
#
# COMPACT_ATOMS: atom_id res chain seq x y z
N MET A 1 85.86 20.73 7.71
CA MET A 1 84.83 21.22 8.65
C MET A 1 84.66 22.71 8.41
N ILE A 2 83.68 23.07 7.58
CA ILE A 2 83.16 24.43 7.46
C ILE A 2 81.71 24.29 7.90
N CYS A 3 81.32 24.97 8.98
CA CYS A 3 79.94 24.96 9.44
C CYS A 3 79.05 25.49 8.31
N PHE A 4 78.21 24.65 7.73
CA PHE A 4 77.07 25.12 6.95
C PHE A 4 76.21 25.95 7.92
N ALA A 5 76.29 27.28 7.83
CA ALA A 5 75.37 28.15 8.53
C ALA A 5 73.95 27.78 8.07
N ARG A 6 73.09 27.33 8.98
CA ARG A 6 71.66 27.20 8.67
C ARG A 6 71.15 28.60 8.34
N LEU A 7 70.47 28.75 7.20
CA LEU A 7 69.82 30.00 6.84
C LEU A 7 68.84 30.39 7.95
N GLN A 8 68.92 31.65 8.39
CA GLN A 8 68.05 32.17 9.45
C GLN A 8 66.72 32.60 8.85
N PHE A 9 65.62 32.05 9.36
CA PHE A 9 64.26 32.41 8.97
C PHE A 9 63.69 33.49 9.89
N VAL A 10 62.71 34.24 9.38
CA VAL A 10 62.01 35.27 10.15
C VAL A 10 61.15 34.61 11.22
N SER A 11 61.30 35.03 12.48
CA SER A 11 60.53 34.50 13.60
C SER A 11 59.07 34.99 13.56
N PRO A 12 58.11 34.25 14.13
CA PRO A 12 56.71 34.70 14.19
C PRO A 12 56.54 36.05 14.88
N TYR A 13 57.37 36.29 15.89
CA TYR A 13 57.40 37.54 16.63
C TYR A 13 57.86 38.72 15.75
N ALA A 14 58.93 38.52 14.96
CA ALA A 14 59.43 39.53 14.04
C ALA A 14 58.45 39.83 12.89
N PHE A 15 57.80 38.81 12.33
CA PHE A 15 56.80 38.99 11.28
C PHE A 15 55.54 39.72 11.80
N GLU A 16 55.02 39.36 12.99
CA GLU A 16 53.88 40.04 13.58
C GLU A 16 54.19 41.51 13.88
N ALA A 17 55.40 41.80 14.37
CA ALA A 17 55.87 43.16 14.62
C ALA A 17 55.92 43.99 13.32
N MET A 18 56.40 43.41 12.22
CA MET A 18 56.40 44.09 10.91
C MET A 18 54.99 44.26 10.34
N GLN A 19 54.13 43.23 10.41
CA GLN A 19 52.76 43.28 9.89
C GLN A 19 51.88 44.33 10.58
N LYS A 20 52.04 44.50 11.89
CA LYS A 20 51.31 45.52 12.67
C LYS A 20 52.02 46.86 12.74
N VAL A 21 53.23 46.95 12.18
CA VAL A 21 54.12 48.12 12.29
C VAL A 21 54.32 48.52 13.77
N ASP A 22 54.51 47.53 14.65
CA ASP A 22 54.73 47.75 16.09
C ASP A 22 56.19 48.08 16.34
N VAL A 23 56.50 49.38 16.37
CA VAL A 23 57.87 49.90 16.50
C VAL A 23 58.53 49.53 17.84
N VAL A 24 57.74 49.29 18.89
CA VAL A 24 58.27 48.87 20.20
C VAL A 24 58.75 47.43 20.13
N ARG A 25 57.98 46.54 19.49
CA ARG A 25 58.39 45.15 19.28
C ARG A 25 59.57 45.05 18.30
N LEU A 26 59.59 45.88 17.25
CA LEU A 26 60.71 45.95 16.31
C LEU A 26 62.02 46.39 16.98
N ALA A 27 61.95 47.31 17.95
CA ALA A 27 63.13 47.73 18.73
C ALA A 27 63.66 46.66 19.69
N ALA A 28 62.86 45.64 20.00
CA ALA A 28 63.25 44.52 20.86
C ALA A 28 63.84 43.32 20.08
N LEU A 29 63.88 43.40 18.74
CA LEU A 29 64.46 42.36 17.90
C LEU A 29 65.98 42.31 18.04
N SER A 30 66.54 41.13 17.82
CA SER A 30 67.99 40.95 17.74
C SER A 30 68.55 41.50 16.42
N ASP A 31 69.80 41.96 16.41
CA ASP A 31 70.50 42.44 15.20
C ASP A 31 70.35 41.52 13.96
N PRO A 32 70.47 40.17 14.07
CA PRO A 32 70.28 39.29 12.93
C PRO A 32 68.82 39.14 12.48
N GLU A 33 67.82 39.31 13.36
CA GLU A 33 66.41 39.35 12.96
C GLU A 33 66.07 40.69 12.28
N LEU A 34 66.66 41.79 12.78
CA LEU A 34 66.51 43.11 12.18
C LEU A 34 67.12 43.15 10.77
N ARG A 35 68.26 42.47 10.55
CA ARG A 35 68.94 42.34 9.25
C ARG A 35 68.03 41.83 8.13
N LEU A 36 67.14 40.89 8.44
CA LEU A 36 66.21 40.26 7.48
C LEU A 36 65.08 41.20 7.02
N LEU A 37 64.84 42.28 7.78
CA LEU A 37 63.72 43.21 7.60
C LEU A 37 64.17 44.62 7.14
N LEU A 38 65.47 44.82 6.94
CA LEU A 38 66.05 46.12 6.60
C LEU A 38 65.51 46.74 5.31
N PRO A 39 65.30 46.01 4.19
CA PRO A 39 64.80 46.61 2.95
C PRO A 39 63.50 47.40 3.13
N CYS A 40 62.54 46.81 3.86
CA CYS A 40 61.26 47.47 4.13
C CYS A 40 61.42 48.64 5.11
N LEU A 41 62.16 48.46 6.20
CA LEU A 41 62.37 49.52 7.22
C LEU A 41 63.07 50.75 6.64
N VAL A 42 64.08 50.56 5.79
CA VAL A 42 64.79 51.66 5.11
C VAL A 42 63.86 52.37 4.13
N ARG A 43 63.05 51.64 3.36
CA ARG A 43 62.06 52.22 2.44
C ARG A 43 60.97 53.00 3.20
N MET A 44 60.44 52.46 4.29
CA MET A 44 59.46 53.15 5.16
C MET A 44 60.02 54.46 5.74
N ALA A 45 61.32 54.48 6.05
CA ALA A 45 61.98 55.65 6.61
C ALA A 45 62.29 56.74 5.56
N LEU A 46 62.68 56.36 4.34
CA LEU A 46 63.18 57.27 3.32
C LEU A 46 62.16 57.68 2.25
N CYS A 47 61.25 56.79 1.87
CA CYS A 47 60.22 57.09 0.88
C CYS A 47 59.07 57.91 1.51
N ALA A 48 58.29 58.60 0.67
CA ALA A 48 57.16 59.41 1.13
C ALA A 48 56.12 58.52 1.85
N PRO A 49 55.80 58.80 3.13
CA PRO A 49 54.88 57.94 3.87
C PRO A 49 53.44 58.16 3.40
N ALA A 50 52.67 57.07 3.34
CA ALA A 50 51.23 57.13 3.08
C ALA A 50 50.45 57.70 4.28
N ASP A 51 50.97 57.54 5.50
CA ASP A 51 50.40 58.10 6.73
C ASP A 51 51.13 59.38 7.16
N GLN A 52 50.38 60.43 7.45
CA GLN A 52 50.86 61.75 7.92
C GLN A 52 50.53 62.00 9.40
N SER A 53 50.10 60.97 10.14
CA SER A 53 49.73 61.05 11.56
C SER A 53 50.89 61.45 12.47
N GLN A 54 50.56 62.06 13.63
CA GLN A 54 51.57 62.44 14.64
C GLN A 54 52.22 61.22 15.31
N SER A 55 51.49 60.10 15.44
CA SER A 55 52.02 58.81 15.91
C SER A 55 53.11 58.29 14.97
N TRP A 56 52.84 58.28 13.66
CA TRP A 56 53.82 57.86 12.66
C TRP A 56 55.09 58.73 12.66
N ALA A 57 54.99 60.03 12.89
CA ALA A 57 56.15 60.90 12.99
C ALA A 57 57.08 60.55 14.19
N GLN A 58 56.53 59.98 15.26
CA GLN A 58 57.31 59.48 16.40
C GLN A 58 57.92 58.11 16.10
N ASP A 59 57.12 57.21 15.53
CA ASP A 59 57.52 55.88 15.10
C ASP A 59 58.65 55.92 14.05
N LYS A 60 58.55 56.82 13.08
CA LYS A 60 59.60 57.09 12.08
C LYS A 60 60.92 57.53 12.70
N LYS A 61 60.90 58.32 13.78
CA LYS A 61 62.13 58.70 14.51
C LYS A 61 62.77 57.52 15.21
N LEU A 62 61.97 56.62 15.77
CA LEU A 62 62.45 55.40 16.41
C LEU A 62 63.03 54.43 15.38
N ILE A 63 62.38 54.24 14.23
CA ILE A 63 62.90 53.44 13.12
C ILE A 63 64.23 54.02 12.60
N LEU A 64 64.34 55.33 12.39
CA LEU A 64 65.59 55.98 11.96
C LEU A 64 66.74 55.79 12.97
N ARG A 65 66.44 55.74 14.28
CA ARG A 65 67.44 55.42 15.30
C ARG A 65 67.91 53.97 15.20
N LEU A 66 66.99 53.02 15.01
CA LEU A 66 67.32 51.60 14.81
C LEU A 66 68.22 51.41 13.57
N LEU A 67 67.96 52.13 12.48
CA LEU A 67 68.72 52.03 11.23
C LEU A 67 70.11 52.68 11.30
N SER A 68 70.31 53.68 12.17
CA SER A 68 71.56 54.48 12.20
C SER A 68 72.82 53.71 12.62
N GLY A 69 72.68 52.51 13.19
CA GLY A 69 73.79 51.66 13.63
C GLY A 69 74.13 50.49 12.71
N VAL A 70 73.46 50.34 11.56
CA VAL A 70 73.56 49.15 10.71
C VAL A 70 74.25 49.48 9.38
N GLU A 71 75.44 48.92 9.14
CA GLU A 71 76.25 49.23 7.94
C GLU A 71 75.55 48.89 6.61
N ALA A 72 74.79 47.79 6.58
CA ALA A 72 74.05 47.33 5.41
C ALA A 72 72.98 48.34 4.91
N VAL A 73 72.54 49.27 5.77
CA VAL A 73 71.58 50.31 5.39
C VAL A 73 72.16 51.21 4.30
N ASN A 74 73.44 51.56 4.36
CA ASN A 74 74.08 52.40 3.34
C ASN A 74 74.03 51.76 1.95
N SER A 75 74.22 50.44 1.88
CA SER A 75 74.12 49.65 0.65
C SER A 75 72.69 49.65 0.09
N ILE A 76 71.68 49.52 0.95
CA ILE A 76 70.26 49.57 0.57
C ILE A 76 69.86 50.97 0.10
N VAL A 77 70.33 52.04 0.77
CA VAL A 77 70.10 53.43 0.34
C VAL A 77 70.70 53.69 -1.04
N ALA A 78 71.89 53.14 -1.31
CA ALA A 78 72.50 53.23 -2.64
C ALA A 78 71.65 52.55 -3.72
N LEU A 79 71.02 51.41 -3.42
CA LEU A 79 70.09 50.72 -4.33
C LEU A 79 68.81 51.54 -4.59
N LEU A 80 68.26 52.24 -3.59
CA LEU A 80 67.07 53.09 -3.73
C LEU A 80 67.33 54.41 -4.50
N SER A 81 68.59 54.82 -4.64
CA SER A 81 68.97 56.08 -5.32
C SER A 81 69.00 55.99 -6.86
N VAL A 82 68.69 54.82 -7.41
CA VAL A 82 68.72 54.50 -8.84
C VAL A 82 67.45 54.99 -9.56
N ASP A 83 67.56 55.36 -10.85
CA ASP A 83 66.40 55.68 -11.69
C ASP A 83 65.64 54.39 -12.11
N PHE A 84 64.64 54.03 -11.31
CA PHE A 84 63.78 52.86 -11.56
C PHE A 84 62.93 53.00 -12.84
N HIS A 85 62.63 54.22 -13.31
CA HIS A 85 61.83 54.40 -14.52
C HIS A 85 62.63 53.98 -15.77
N ALA A 86 63.90 54.39 -15.85
CA ALA A 86 64.80 53.94 -16.91
C ALA A 86 65.03 52.42 -16.86
N LEU A 87 65.24 51.88 -15.66
CA LEU A 87 65.41 50.43 -15.45
C LEU A 87 64.16 49.62 -15.89
N GLU A 88 62.95 50.12 -15.58
CA GLU A 88 61.69 49.48 -15.99
C GLU A 88 61.54 49.42 -17.51
N GLN A 89 61.91 50.50 -18.22
CA GLN A 89 61.85 50.54 -19.69
C GLN A 89 62.83 49.55 -20.32
N ASP A 90 64.07 49.45 -19.80
CA ASP A 90 65.07 48.49 -20.27
C ASP A 90 64.59 47.05 -20.04
N ALA A 91 64.02 46.78 -18.86
CA ALA A 91 63.55 45.46 -18.51
C ALA A 91 62.30 45.03 -19.31
N ARG A 92 61.36 45.94 -19.60
CA ARG A 92 60.23 45.67 -20.50
C ARG A 92 60.69 45.32 -21.91
N LYS A 93 61.71 46.00 -22.44
CA LYS A 93 62.31 45.66 -23.75
C LYS A 93 62.96 44.27 -23.71
N GLU A 94 63.66 43.95 -22.63
CA GLU A 94 64.23 42.62 -22.43
C GLU A 94 63.17 41.52 -22.37
N GLN A 95 62.08 41.72 -21.62
CA GLN A 95 60.96 40.77 -21.56
C GLN A 95 60.33 40.57 -22.95
N GLN A 96 60.12 41.64 -23.72
CA GLN A 96 59.60 41.57 -25.09
C GLN A 96 60.55 40.83 -26.05
N LEU A 97 61.86 40.97 -25.89
CA LEU A 97 62.85 40.21 -26.68
C LEU A 97 62.79 38.73 -26.36
N ARG A 98 62.73 38.37 -25.07
CA ARG A 98 62.68 36.98 -24.61
C ARG A 98 61.40 36.26 -25.05
N HIS A 99 60.28 36.98 -25.18
CA HIS A 99 59.05 36.41 -25.75
C HIS A 99 59.09 36.18 -27.28
N LYS A 100 59.92 36.91 -28.02
CA LYS A 100 60.01 36.82 -29.50
C LYS A 100 61.06 35.81 -29.97
N ALA A 101 62.15 35.67 -29.23
CA ALA A 101 63.24 34.75 -29.53
C ALA A 101 63.21 33.60 -28.51
N GLY A 102 62.64 32.46 -28.88
CA GLY A 102 62.65 31.27 -28.04
C GLY A 102 64.07 30.92 -27.60
N GLY A 103 64.36 31.14 -26.31
CA GLY A 103 65.41 30.48 -25.54
C GLY A 103 66.88 30.70 -25.92
N SER A 104 67.28 31.82 -26.53
CA SER A 104 68.72 32.15 -26.66
C SER A 104 69.18 33.06 -25.51
N ASN A 105 69.97 32.52 -24.58
CA ASN A 105 70.57 33.25 -23.44
C ASN A 105 71.66 34.28 -23.84
N GLY A 106 71.91 34.50 -25.15
CA GLY A 106 73.07 35.27 -25.64
C GLY A 106 72.85 36.78 -25.85
N GLU A 107 71.60 37.25 -25.93
CA GLU A 107 71.29 38.66 -26.20
C GLU A 107 70.39 39.23 -25.09
N SER A 108 71.00 39.72 -24.01
CA SER A 108 70.30 40.47 -22.94
C SER A 108 70.56 41.97 -23.12
N ILE A 109 69.50 42.78 -23.01
CA ILE A 109 69.60 44.25 -22.99
C ILE A 109 70.14 44.73 -21.64
N LEU A 110 69.75 44.05 -20.56
CA LEU A 110 70.15 44.34 -19.19
C LEU A 110 71.60 43.92 -18.90
N VAL A 111 72.11 42.90 -19.59
CA VAL A 111 73.45 42.33 -19.37
C VAL A 111 74.16 42.19 -20.72
N SER A 112 75.05 43.14 -21.04
CA SER A 112 75.90 43.07 -22.23
C SER A 112 77.08 42.13 -22.00
N GLN A 113 77.17 41.02 -22.76
CA GLN A 113 78.29 40.05 -22.83
C GLN A 113 79.08 39.84 -21.53
N LEU A 114 78.63 38.88 -20.72
CA LEU A 114 79.33 38.43 -19.50
C LEU A 114 80.74 37.90 -19.83
N GLN A 115 81.77 38.41 -19.15
CA GLN A 115 83.16 37.95 -19.28
C GLN A 115 83.54 36.93 -18.20
N HIS A 116 82.84 36.94 -17.06
CA HIS A 116 83.07 36.06 -15.89
C HIS A 116 81.76 35.45 -15.38
N GLY A 117 81.84 34.53 -14.41
CA GLY A 117 80.66 33.95 -13.75
C GLY A 117 79.81 35.01 -13.03
N LEU A 118 78.51 34.77 -12.87
CA LEU A 118 77.53 35.77 -12.40
C LEU A 118 77.87 36.33 -11.01
N THR A 119 78.46 35.51 -10.14
CA THR A 119 78.85 35.88 -8.77
C THR A 119 80.03 36.85 -8.73
N LEU A 120 81.03 36.65 -9.58
CA LEU A 120 82.21 37.53 -9.68
C LEU A 120 81.84 38.88 -10.29
N GLU A 121 80.92 38.89 -11.27
CA GLU A 121 80.41 40.14 -11.83
C GLU A 121 79.51 40.89 -10.85
N PHE A 122 78.75 40.19 -10.02
CA PHE A 122 77.93 40.81 -8.97
C PHE A 122 78.81 41.52 -7.92
N GLU A 123 79.89 40.89 -7.48
CA GLU A 123 80.83 41.44 -6.49
C GLU A 123 81.43 42.79 -6.93
N HIS A 124 81.90 42.88 -8.18
CA HIS A 124 82.58 44.07 -8.72
C HIS A 124 81.64 45.14 -9.30
N SER A 125 80.33 44.93 -9.20
CA SER A 125 79.33 45.78 -9.86
C SER A 125 78.78 46.89 -8.98
N ASP A 126 78.46 48.02 -9.61
CA ASP A 126 77.76 49.16 -9.00
C ASP A 126 76.28 48.83 -8.74
N PRO A 127 75.58 49.58 -7.86
CA PRO A 127 74.20 49.27 -7.44
C PRO A 127 73.22 49.07 -8.61
N LEU A 128 73.32 49.87 -9.67
CA LEU A 128 72.48 49.74 -10.88
C LEU A 128 72.77 48.41 -11.63
N ARG A 129 74.03 47.99 -11.73
CA ARG A 129 74.39 46.74 -12.40
C ARG A 129 74.04 45.51 -11.54
N ARG A 130 74.11 45.58 -10.20
CA ARG A 130 73.58 44.55 -9.29
C ARG A 130 72.07 44.32 -9.47
N LEU A 131 71.31 45.41 -9.61
CA LEU A 131 69.88 45.38 -9.93
C LEU A 131 69.63 44.72 -11.29
N ARG A 132 70.38 45.10 -12.34
CA ARG A 132 70.26 44.53 -13.69
C ARG A 132 70.59 43.03 -13.76
N LEU A 133 71.65 42.58 -13.08
CA LEU A 133 72.06 41.16 -13.04
C LEU A 133 70.99 40.29 -12.37
N THR A 134 70.49 40.72 -11.19
CA THR A 134 69.45 39.99 -10.45
C THR A 134 68.12 39.99 -11.22
N LEU A 135 67.76 41.12 -11.84
CA LEU A 135 66.56 41.25 -12.65
C LEU A 135 66.60 40.37 -13.92
N SER A 136 67.74 40.32 -14.61
CA SER A 136 67.94 39.48 -15.81
C SER A 136 67.82 37.98 -15.50
N GLU A 137 68.40 37.54 -14.36
CA GLU A 137 68.31 36.16 -13.89
C GLU A 137 66.89 35.78 -13.45
N LEU A 138 66.19 36.68 -12.75
CA LEU A 138 64.79 36.48 -12.34
C LEU A 138 63.86 36.41 -13.55
N LEU A 139 63.97 37.35 -14.50
CA LEU A 139 63.20 37.33 -15.75
C LEU A 139 63.53 36.10 -16.62
N ALA A 140 64.74 35.53 -16.53
CA ALA A 140 65.07 34.27 -17.20
C ALA A 140 64.27 33.11 -16.63
N ILE A 141 64.15 33.05 -15.30
CA ILE A 141 63.35 32.02 -14.62
C ILE A 141 61.88 32.20 -14.96
N MET A 142 61.35 33.42 -14.80
CA MET A 142 59.94 33.71 -15.07
C MET A 142 59.52 33.36 -16.50
N ASN A 143 60.31 33.72 -17.52
CA ASN A 143 60.01 33.34 -18.91
C ASN A 143 60.04 31.82 -19.11
N LYS A 144 61.04 31.14 -18.53
CA LYS A 144 61.12 29.68 -18.62
C LYS A 144 59.95 28.99 -17.92
N VAL A 145 59.44 29.54 -16.82
CA VAL A 145 58.23 29.03 -16.14
C VAL A 145 57.01 29.13 -17.05
N VAL A 146 56.84 30.24 -17.76
CA VAL A 146 55.75 30.43 -18.73
C VAL A 146 55.86 29.48 -19.93
N ASP A 147 57.08 29.23 -20.44
CA ASP A 147 57.31 28.36 -21.60
C ASP A 147 57.23 26.86 -21.29
N SER A 148 57.41 26.46 -20.03
CA SER A 148 57.52 25.03 -19.64
C SER A 148 56.19 24.27 -19.65
N ASN A 149 55.09 24.86 -20.11
CA ASN A 149 53.75 24.24 -20.18
C ASN A 149 53.31 23.51 -18.88
N GLY A 150 53.80 23.97 -17.72
CA GLY A 150 53.48 23.38 -16.41
C GLY A 150 54.41 22.25 -15.93
N GLU A 151 55.47 21.88 -16.66
CA GLU A 151 56.48 20.95 -16.15
C GLU A 151 57.44 21.64 -15.16
N PHE A 152 57.59 21.05 -13.97
CA PHE A 152 58.47 21.58 -12.95
C PHE A 152 59.95 21.29 -13.25
N PHE A 153 60.79 22.32 -13.21
CA PHE A 153 62.25 22.20 -13.30
C PHE A 153 62.94 22.86 -12.10
N LEU A 154 64.17 22.45 -11.81
CA LEU A 154 65.04 23.12 -10.84
C LEU A 154 66.17 23.82 -11.59
N LYS A 155 66.29 25.15 -11.48
CA LYS A 155 67.38 25.92 -12.08
C LYS A 155 68.52 26.05 -11.06
N SER A 156 69.71 25.61 -11.46
CA SER A 156 70.94 25.97 -10.74
C SER A 156 71.33 27.40 -11.09
N SER A 157 71.18 28.33 -10.16
CA SER A 157 71.60 29.72 -10.34
C SER A 157 72.76 30.03 -9.40
N GLU A 158 73.90 30.46 -9.96
CA GLU A 158 75.09 30.80 -9.18
C GLU A 158 74.81 31.93 -8.19
N LEU A 159 73.93 32.88 -8.55
CA LEU A 159 73.60 34.05 -7.73
C LEU A 159 72.69 33.68 -6.54
N PHE A 160 71.61 32.93 -6.78
CA PHE A 160 70.66 32.54 -5.73
C PHE A 160 71.13 31.33 -4.87
N GLU A 161 72.25 30.69 -5.22
CA GLU A 161 72.84 29.59 -4.44
C GLU A 161 74.13 30.00 -3.69
N SER A 162 74.72 31.16 -4.00
CA SER A 162 76.00 31.59 -3.38
C SER A 162 75.81 32.05 -1.94
N PRO A 163 76.35 31.34 -0.93
CA PRO A 163 76.09 31.60 0.50
C PRO A 163 76.61 32.95 0.99
N VAL A 164 77.57 33.56 0.27
CA VAL A 164 78.17 34.84 0.66
C VAL A 164 77.27 36.02 0.29
N TYR A 165 76.54 35.93 -0.82
CA TYR A 165 75.77 37.04 -1.38
C TYR A 165 74.26 36.91 -1.20
N LEU A 166 73.77 35.84 -0.53
CA LEU A 166 72.32 35.59 -0.39
C LEU A 166 71.57 36.76 0.25
N GLU A 167 72.12 37.37 1.30
CA GLU A 167 71.45 38.49 1.98
C GLU A 167 71.39 39.75 1.10
N GLU A 168 72.47 40.08 0.39
CA GLU A 168 72.48 41.22 -0.56
C GLU A 168 71.54 40.99 -1.74
N VAL A 169 71.48 39.75 -2.26
CA VAL A 169 70.55 39.36 -3.33
C VAL A 169 69.10 39.43 -2.83
N ALA A 170 68.84 39.07 -1.57
CA ALA A 170 67.52 39.21 -0.96
C ALA A 170 67.10 40.69 -0.82
N ASP A 171 68.03 41.57 -0.42
CA ASP A 171 67.78 43.01 -0.35
C ASP A 171 67.44 43.58 -1.73
N VAL A 172 68.24 43.23 -2.75
CA VAL A 172 68.02 43.62 -4.15
C VAL A 172 66.66 43.12 -4.65
N LEU A 173 66.29 41.88 -4.35
CA LEU A 173 65.00 41.29 -4.73
C LEU A 173 63.81 42.03 -4.10
N CYS A 174 63.90 42.35 -2.79
CA CYS A 174 62.85 43.09 -2.08
C CYS A 174 62.67 44.50 -2.65
N ILE A 175 63.76 45.19 -2.97
CA ILE A 175 63.72 46.54 -3.57
C ILE A 175 63.16 46.50 -4.99
N LEU A 176 63.62 45.56 -5.83
CA LEU A 176 63.12 45.40 -7.21
C LEU A 176 61.61 45.15 -7.23
N GLN A 177 61.11 44.24 -6.39
CA GLN A 177 59.67 43.94 -6.33
C GLN A 177 58.87 45.16 -5.87
N ALA A 178 59.37 45.91 -4.88
CA ALA A 178 58.64 47.02 -4.31
C ALA A 178 58.63 48.28 -5.21
N GLU A 179 59.68 48.52 -6.01
CA GLU A 179 59.80 49.68 -6.93
C GLU A 179 59.27 49.38 -8.34
N LEU A 180 59.28 48.12 -8.78
CA LEU A 180 58.81 47.68 -10.11
C LEU A 180 57.61 46.70 -10.04
N PRO A 181 56.52 47.00 -9.32
CA PRO A 181 55.43 46.04 -9.09
C PRO A 181 54.66 45.67 -10.37
N SER A 182 54.68 46.54 -11.39
CA SER A 182 53.99 46.28 -12.67
C SER A 182 54.73 45.27 -13.56
N LEU A 183 56.06 45.19 -13.40
CA LEU A 183 56.94 44.27 -14.12
C LEU A 183 57.13 42.97 -13.34
N LEU A 184 57.17 43.05 -12.01
CA LEU A 184 57.38 41.94 -11.10
C LEU A 184 56.15 41.73 -10.20
N PRO A 185 55.04 41.19 -10.73
CA PRO A 185 53.91 40.77 -9.90
C PRO A 185 54.37 39.78 -8.83
N ILE A 186 53.97 40.00 -7.57
CA ILE A 186 54.50 39.24 -6.44
C ILE A 186 54.18 37.74 -6.52
N ILE A 187 53.06 37.38 -7.14
CA ILE A 187 52.66 35.97 -7.37
C ILE A 187 53.61 35.30 -8.37
N ASP A 188 53.94 35.96 -9.47
CA ASP A 188 54.81 35.40 -10.52
C ASP A 188 56.26 35.29 -10.03
N VAL A 189 56.70 36.25 -9.22
CA VAL A 189 57.99 36.18 -8.52
C VAL A 189 58.00 35.01 -7.54
N ALA A 190 56.93 34.82 -6.76
CA ALA A 190 56.82 33.71 -5.83
C ALA A 190 56.88 32.34 -6.54
N GLU A 191 56.21 32.18 -7.67
CA GLU A 191 56.30 30.97 -8.49
C GLU A 191 57.72 30.77 -9.04
N ALA A 192 58.36 31.82 -9.57
CA ALA A 192 59.73 31.73 -10.07
C ALA A 192 60.73 31.28 -8.99
N LEU A 193 60.57 31.75 -7.75
CA LEU A 193 61.44 31.38 -6.64
C LEU A 193 61.35 29.88 -6.28
N LEU A 194 60.19 29.23 -6.46
CA LEU A 194 60.05 27.78 -6.20
C LEU A 194 60.97 26.90 -7.05
N HIS A 195 61.45 27.42 -8.18
CA HIS A 195 62.36 26.73 -9.11
C HIS A 195 63.85 26.84 -8.72
N VAL A 196 64.15 27.47 -7.58
CA VAL A 196 65.51 27.66 -7.07
C VAL A 196 65.67 26.95 -5.72
N ARG A 197 66.88 26.46 -5.40
CA ARG A 197 67.13 25.65 -4.20
C ARG A 197 66.77 26.36 -2.88
N ASN A 198 67.18 27.62 -2.72
CA ASN A 198 66.92 28.45 -1.53
C ASN A 198 65.64 29.30 -1.65
N GLY A 199 64.76 28.98 -2.61
CA GLY A 199 63.62 29.82 -2.99
C GLY A 199 62.57 30.03 -1.89
N ASP A 200 62.35 29.04 -1.04
CA ASP A 200 61.47 29.12 0.13
C ASP A 200 61.96 30.15 1.16
N TRP A 201 63.28 30.25 1.35
CA TRP A 201 63.88 31.25 2.21
C TRP A 201 63.73 32.66 1.63
N PHE A 202 64.07 32.86 0.34
CA PHE A 202 63.87 34.14 -0.35
C PHE A 202 62.40 34.57 -0.35
N LEU A 203 61.47 33.62 -0.52
CA LEU A 203 60.04 33.88 -0.48
C LEU A 203 59.59 34.34 0.92
N CYS A 204 60.07 33.71 1.99
CA CYS A 204 59.77 34.14 3.36
C CYS A 204 60.27 35.56 3.62
N LEU A 205 61.47 35.91 3.14
CA LEU A 205 62.02 37.27 3.29
C LEU A 205 61.26 38.31 2.48
N LEU A 206 60.89 37.97 1.23
CA LEU A 206 60.09 38.84 0.38
C LEU A 206 58.74 39.18 1.04
N VAL A 207 58.04 38.15 1.54
CA VAL A 207 56.76 38.31 2.24
C VAL A 207 56.93 39.00 3.59
N ALA A 208 58.03 38.77 4.32
CA ALA A 208 58.31 39.48 5.56
C ALA A 208 58.54 40.99 5.35
N ASN A 209 59.14 41.38 4.23
CA ASN A 209 59.34 42.77 3.85
C ASN A 209 58.10 43.40 3.18
N VAL A 210 57.10 42.60 2.77
CA VAL A 210 55.80 43.07 2.25
C VAL A 210 54.68 42.26 2.93
N PRO A 211 54.42 42.48 4.23
CA PRO A 211 53.52 41.61 5.00
C PRO A 211 52.07 41.58 4.48
N ASP A 212 51.62 42.65 3.82
CA ASP A 212 50.30 42.74 3.20
C ASP A 212 50.10 41.72 2.07
N SER A 213 51.18 41.29 1.40
CA SER A 213 51.10 40.32 0.31
C SER A 213 51.00 38.87 0.79
N PHE A 214 51.08 38.61 2.10
CA PHE A 214 51.05 37.24 2.66
C PHE A 214 49.85 36.44 2.14
N SER A 215 48.64 37.02 2.24
CA SER A 215 47.43 36.33 1.80
C SER A 215 47.37 36.17 0.28
N GLU A 216 47.85 37.14 -0.48
CA GLU A 216 47.86 37.12 -1.94
C GLU A 216 48.83 36.06 -2.48
N VAL A 217 50.05 36.01 -1.92
CA VAL A 217 51.08 35.03 -2.25
C VAL A 217 50.61 33.62 -1.88
N CYS A 218 50.12 33.40 -0.66
CA CYS A 218 49.61 32.07 -0.27
C CYS A 218 48.46 31.62 -1.18
N ARG A 219 47.52 32.51 -1.52
CA ARG A 219 46.41 32.19 -2.43
C ARG A 219 46.89 31.89 -3.84
N GLY A 220 47.82 32.68 -4.37
CA GLY A 220 48.43 32.48 -5.69
C GLY A 220 49.11 31.13 -5.80
N LEU A 221 49.97 30.79 -4.82
CA LEU A 221 50.67 29.52 -4.76
C LEU A 221 49.69 28.33 -4.64
N ILE A 222 48.64 28.42 -3.80
CA ILE A 222 47.65 27.34 -3.68
C ILE A 222 46.88 27.14 -5.00
N LYS A 223 46.47 28.24 -5.65
CA LYS A 223 45.69 28.20 -6.89
C LYS A 223 46.49 27.62 -8.06
N ASN A 224 47.79 27.90 -8.12
CA ASN A 224 48.72 27.34 -9.10
C ASN A 224 49.28 25.96 -8.67
N GLY A 225 48.87 25.49 -7.49
CA GLY A 225 49.27 24.20 -6.94
C GLY A 225 48.68 23.03 -7.72
N GLU A 226 49.35 21.88 -7.63
CA GLU A 226 48.82 20.66 -8.21
C GLU A 226 47.67 20.11 -7.36
N ARG A 227 46.73 19.40 -8.02
CA ARG A 227 45.64 18.72 -7.31
C ARG A 227 46.13 17.58 -6.41
N GLN A 228 47.31 17.03 -6.71
CA GLN A 228 48.00 15.99 -5.94
C GLN A 228 49.45 16.41 -5.71
N ASP A 229 49.76 16.92 -4.52
CA ASP A 229 51.04 17.60 -4.23
C ASP A 229 52.22 16.68 -3.96
N GLU A 230 51.97 15.46 -3.48
CA GLU A 230 53.05 14.52 -3.22
C GLU A 230 53.64 13.91 -4.50
N GLU A 231 52.93 13.95 -5.63
CA GLU A 231 53.35 13.27 -6.86
C GLU A 231 54.52 13.95 -7.57
N SER A 232 54.55 15.28 -7.58
CA SER A 232 55.59 16.03 -8.24
C SER A 232 56.62 16.62 -7.26
N VAL A 233 57.80 16.93 -7.78
CA VAL A 233 58.82 17.69 -7.04
C VAL A 233 58.33 19.13 -6.79
N GLY A 234 57.60 19.71 -7.75
CA GLY A 234 57.04 21.06 -7.63
C GLY A 234 55.96 21.18 -6.55
N GLY A 235 55.07 20.20 -6.43
CA GLY A 235 54.07 20.10 -5.37
C GLY A 235 54.72 20.04 -4.00
N ARG A 236 55.73 19.19 -3.80
CA ARG A 236 56.48 19.10 -2.54
C ARG A 236 57.21 20.39 -2.18
N ARG A 237 57.88 21.03 -3.14
CA ARG A 237 58.56 22.34 -2.96
C ARG A 237 57.57 23.42 -2.55
N ARG A 238 56.40 23.46 -3.18
CA ARG A 238 55.33 24.42 -2.90
C ARG A 238 54.69 24.19 -1.53
N THR A 239 54.44 22.93 -1.17
CA THR A 239 53.94 22.55 0.16
C THR A 239 54.93 22.95 1.25
N GLU A 240 56.23 22.73 1.06
CA GLU A 240 57.25 23.15 2.02
C GLU A 240 57.35 24.68 2.13
N ALA A 241 57.36 25.41 1.01
CA ALA A 241 57.39 26.87 1.03
C ALA A 241 56.17 27.48 1.74
N LEU A 242 54.96 26.96 1.48
CA LEU A 242 53.74 27.37 2.16
C LEU A 242 53.75 27.01 3.65
N ARG A 243 54.35 25.87 4.02
CA ARG A 243 54.54 25.46 5.42
C ARG A 243 55.49 26.42 6.15
N GLN A 244 56.59 26.82 5.53
CA GLN A 244 57.53 27.82 6.08
C GLN A 244 56.86 29.20 6.26
N LEU A 245 56.04 29.64 5.28
CA LEU A 245 55.24 30.86 5.42
C LEU A 245 54.23 30.77 6.59
N CYS A 246 53.57 29.62 6.77
CA CYS A 246 52.65 29.41 7.90
C CYS A 246 53.39 29.29 9.24
N GLN A 247 54.62 28.80 9.27
CA GLN A 247 55.47 28.83 10.47
C GLN A 247 55.86 30.27 10.83
N MET A 248 56.13 31.12 9.83
CA MET A 248 56.36 32.55 10.03
C MET A 248 55.10 33.30 10.48
N ASN A 249 53.89 32.90 10.03
CA ASN A 249 52.63 33.47 10.52
C ASN A 249 51.62 32.38 10.98
N PRO A 250 51.76 31.85 12.21
CA PRO A 250 50.92 30.78 12.72
C PRO A 250 49.42 31.15 12.80
N SER A 251 49.11 32.43 13.00
CA SER A 251 47.72 32.92 13.13
C SER A 251 46.88 32.67 11.87
N GLN A 252 47.52 32.60 10.70
CA GLN A 252 46.85 32.39 9.42
C GLN A 252 46.79 30.92 9.00
N ALA A 253 47.48 30.00 9.69
CA ALA A 253 47.58 28.59 9.28
C ALA A 253 46.22 27.91 9.09
N LEU A 254 45.23 28.19 9.95
CA LEU A 254 43.86 27.68 9.81
C LEU A 254 43.11 28.28 8.62
N ASN A 255 43.37 29.55 8.29
CA ASN A 255 42.81 30.22 7.11
C ASN A 255 43.42 29.66 5.82
N ILE A 256 44.74 29.43 5.80
CA ILE A 256 45.42 28.73 4.70
C ILE A 256 44.83 27.33 4.51
N ARG A 257 44.63 26.58 5.60
CA ARG A 257 43.98 25.27 5.57
C ARG A 257 42.58 25.33 4.95
N ALA A 258 41.79 26.36 5.24
CA ALA A 258 40.48 26.55 4.60
C ALA A 258 40.60 26.85 3.09
N MET A 259 41.57 27.68 2.68
CA MET A 259 41.82 27.98 1.26
C MET A 259 42.25 26.75 0.45
N VAL A 260 43.07 25.87 1.04
CA VAL A 260 43.46 24.57 0.45
C VAL A 260 42.21 23.73 0.12
N VAL A 261 41.23 23.69 1.04
CA VAL A 261 39.98 22.95 0.87
C VAL A 261 39.05 23.60 -0.16
N GLU A 262 38.95 24.94 -0.15
CA GLU A 262 38.16 25.71 -1.12
C GLU A 262 38.63 25.47 -2.55
N GLU A 263 39.95 25.58 -2.78
CA GLU A 263 40.56 25.41 -4.10
C GLU A 263 40.67 23.92 -4.51
N CYS A 264 40.70 22.99 -3.55
CA CYS A 264 40.94 21.54 -3.76
C CYS A 264 42.30 21.26 -4.44
N HIS A 265 43.35 21.95 -3.99
CA HIS A 265 44.75 21.75 -4.39
C HIS A 265 45.60 21.49 -3.15
N LEU A 266 46.74 20.82 -3.31
CA LEU A 266 47.70 20.54 -2.23
C LEU A 266 47.11 19.87 -0.96
N PRO A 267 46.52 18.66 -1.08
CA PRO A 267 45.93 17.96 0.06
C PRO A 267 46.93 17.64 1.17
N GLY A 268 48.19 17.33 0.84
CA GLY A 268 49.25 17.10 1.80
C GLY A 268 49.53 18.31 2.67
N LEU A 269 49.51 19.53 2.12
CA LEU A 269 49.65 20.78 2.89
C LEU A 269 48.58 20.90 3.99
N GLY A 270 47.31 20.65 3.66
CA GLY A 270 46.22 20.75 4.64
C GLY A 270 46.38 19.77 5.81
N VAL A 271 46.91 18.58 5.55
CA VAL A 271 47.22 17.58 6.59
C VAL A 271 48.47 18.00 7.39
N ALA A 272 49.54 18.44 6.72
CA ALA A 272 50.77 18.89 7.36
C ALA A 272 50.53 20.07 8.32
N LEU A 273 49.76 21.08 7.90
CA LEU A 273 49.38 22.22 8.75
C LEU A 273 48.56 21.78 9.97
N THR A 274 47.74 20.73 9.83
CA THR A 274 46.97 20.18 10.95
C THR A 274 47.83 19.36 11.91
N LEU A 275 48.89 18.70 11.41
CA LEU A 275 49.87 18.00 12.24
C LEU A 275 50.81 18.96 12.98
N ASP A 276 51.14 20.09 12.35
CA ASP A 276 51.99 21.14 12.95
C ASP A 276 51.26 21.97 14.01
N TYR A 277 49.94 22.02 13.90
CA TYR A 277 49.09 22.75 14.84
C TYR A 277 49.14 22.09 16.23
N LYS A 278 49.74 22.79 17.19
CA LYS A 278 49.70 22.41 18.61
C LYS A 278 48.59 23.20 19.29
N PRO A 279 47.53 22.55 19.81
CA PRO A 279 46.49 23.27 20.54
C PRO A 279 47.05 23.83 21.85
N ASP A 280 46.69 25.08 22.18
CA ASP A 280 47.11 25.76 23.42
C ASP A 280 46.45 25.17 24.69
N THR A 281 45.42 24.33 24.55
CA THR A 281 44.69 23.68 25.65
C THR A 281 44.57 22.17 25.42
N ALA A 282 44.91 21.36 26.43
CA ALA A 282 44.88 19.89 26.37
C ALA A 282 43.46 19.27 26.43
N ASP A 283 42.40 20.08 26.48
CA ASP A 283 41.03 19.71 26.89
C ASP A 283 40.04 19.50 25.73
N GLU A 284 40.51 19.28 24.50
CA GLU A 284 39.61 18.93 23.39
C GLU A 284 39.21 17.44 23.43
N ALA A 285 37.90 17.18 23.50
CA ALA A 285 37.33 15.83 23.53
C ALA A 285 37.65 14.98 22.27
N VAL A 286 38.03 15.61 21.15
CA VAL A 286 38.39 14.95 19.88
C VAL A 286 39.60 15.66 19.28
N SER A 287 40.58 14.88 18.80
CA SER A 287 41.80 15.42 18.18
C SER A 287 41.49 16.34 16.99
N PRO A 288 42.20 17.48 16.84
CA PRO A 288 42.12 18.36 15.67
C PRO A 288 42.30 17.63 14.33
N LEU A 289 43.11 16.57 14.33
CA LEU A 289 43.32 15.73 13.14
C LEU A 289 42.07 14.93 12.81
N VAL A 290 41.43 14.33 13.83
CA VAL A 290 40.22 13.52 13.67
C VAL A 290 39.05 14.38 13.21
N SER A 291 38.89 15.58 13.75
CA SER A 291 37.82 16.52 13.36
C SER A 291 38.02 17.04 11.93
N TYR A 292 39.24 17.42 11.56
CA TYR A 292 39.57 17.91 10.23
C TYR A 292 39.32 16.84 9.14
N VAL A 293 39.92 15.64 9.28
CA VAL A 293 39.79 14.58 8.27
C VAL A 293 38.35 14.06 8.19
N SER A 294 37.65 13.96 9.33
CA SER A 294 36.22 13.60 9.33
C SER A 294 35.38 14.65 8.60
N GLY A 295 35.66 15.94 8.76
CA GLY A 295 34.99 17.03 8.05
C GLY A 295 35.16 16.95 6.53
N LEU A 296 36.36 16.58 6.05
CA LEU A 296 36.64 16.42 4.61
C LEU A 296 35.91 15.23 4.00
N LEU A 297 35.84 14.09 4.71
CA LEU A 297 35.28 12.84 4.18
C LEU A 297 33.77 12.72 4.38
N LEU A 298 33.24 13.19 5.51
CA LEU A 298 31.81 13.12 5.86
C LEU A 298 31.04 14.38 5.49
N GLY A 299 31.72 15.40 4.96
CA GLY A 299 31.09 16.62 4.44
C GLY A 299 30.18 16.36 3.24
N THR A 300 29.28 17.32 2.98
CA THR A 300 28.32 17.27 1.87
C THR A 300 28.97 17.47 0.50
N ASN A 301 30.12 18.14 0.44
CA ASN A 301 30.80 18.48 -0.81
C ASN A 301 31.51 17.27 -1.45
N SER A 302 30.95 16.76 -2.54
CA SER A 302 31.50 15.62 -3.28
C SER A 302 32.85 15.89 -3.92
N LYS A 303 33.14 17.15 -4.33
CA LYS A 303 34.41 17.55 -4.94
C LYS A 303 35.56 17.40 -3.95
N VAL A 304 35.39 17.96 -2.74
CA VAL A 304 36.38 17.88 -1.65
C VAL A 304 36.62 16.43 -1.24
N ARG A 305 35.55 15.65 -1.05
CA ARG A 305 35.63 14.23 -0.68
C ARG A 305 36.39 13.41 -1.71
N THR A 306 36.13 13.63 -3.00
CA THR A 306 36.79 12.89 -4.10
C THR A 306 38.26 13.27 -4.20
N TRP A 307 38.57 14.57 -4.14
CA TRP A 307 39.92 15.10 -4.15
C TRP A 307 40.78 14.52 -3.02
N PHE A 308 40.28 14.57 -1.78
CA PHE A 308 41.00 14.03 -0.63
C PHE A 308 41.09 12.50 -0.68
N SER A 309 40.05 11.81 -1.17
CA SER A 309 40.10 10.35 -1.37
C SER A 309 41.18 9.93 -2.37
N MET A 310 41.40 10.69 -3.44
CA MET A 310 42.47 10.43 -4.41
C MET A 310 43.85 10.54 -3.76
N PHE A 311 44.06 11.57 -2.92
CA PHE A 311 45.30 11.73 -2.14
C PHE A 311 45.59 10.49 -1.27
N ILE A 312 44.58 10.00 -0.53
CA ILE A 312 44.73 8.79 0.29
C ILE A 312 45.04 7.56 -0.56
N ARG A 313 44.42 7.39 -1.74
CA ARG A 313 44.65 6.22 -2.61
C ARG A 313 46.03 6.22 -3.24
N ASN A 314 46.50 7.38 -3.71
CA ASN A 314 47.77 7.50 -4.40
C ASN A 314 48.95 7.44 -3.42
N GLY A 315 48.81 7.99 -2.22
CA GLY A 315 49.87 8.00 -1.20
C GLY A 315 50.14 6.64 -0.55
N GLN A 316 49.23 5.67 -0.65
CA GLN A 316 49.36 4.35 0.00
C GLN A 316 50.53 3.48 -0.51
N GLN A 317 51.08 3.78 -1.69
CA GLN A 317 52.18 2.99 -2.29
C GLN A 317 53.58 3.45 -1.85
N ARG A 318 53.70 4.46 -0.96
CA ARG A 318 54.96 5.15 -0.66
C ARG A 318 55.44 4.91 0.77
N GLU A 319 56.76 4.89 0.94
CA GLU A 319 57.43 4.66 2.22
C GLU A 319 57.46 5.89 3.15
N SER A 320 57.91 5.65 4.38
CA SER A 320 57.96 6.44 5.64
C SER A 320 58.14 7.98 5.64
N SER A 321 58.37 8.65 4.51
CA SER A 321 58.57 10.11 4.42
C SER A 321 57.36 10.93 3.96
N SER A 322 56.26 10.28 3.54
CA SER A 322 55.02 10.95 3.10
C SER A 322 54.23 11.56 4.26
N VAL A 323 53.51 12.67 3.99
CA VAL A 323 52.61 13.32 4.95
C VAL A 323 51.44 12.39 5.30
N LEU A 324 51.00 11.56 4.35
CA LEU A 324 50.00 10.52 4.60
C LEU A 324 50.48 9.50 5.64
N TRP A 325 51.75 9.11 5.59
CA TRP A 325 52.33 8.18 6.57
C TRP A 325 52.39 8.81 7.97
N GLN A 326 52.76 10.09 8.05
CA GLN A 326 52.76 10.85 9.31
C GLN A 326 51.34 10.94 9.91
N MET A 327 50.33 11.17 9.07
CA MET A 327 48.92 11.14 9.49
C MET A 327 48.52 9.76 10.02
N ARG A 328 48.85 8.67 9.32
CA ARG A 328 48.56 7.30 9.77
C ARG A 328 49.23 6.96 11.09
N ARG A 329 50.50 7.31 11.24
CA ARG A 329 51.25 7.13 12.49
C ARG A 329 50.61 7.89 13.65
N GLN A 330 50.19 9.14 13.44
CA GLN A 330 49.54 9.92 14.48
C GLN A 330 48.18 9.33 14.89
N LEU A 331 47.37 8.89 13.91
CA LEU A 331 46.10 8.22 14.17
C LEU A 331 46.29 6.88 14.92
N LEU A 332 47.32 6.12 14.57
CA LEU A 332 47.67 4.88 15.26
C LEU A 332 48.12 5.14 16.71
N LEU A 333 48.94 6.18 16.94
CA LEU A 333 49.34 6.58 18.29
C LEU A 333 48.13 7.01 19.13
N GLU A 334 47.19 7.76 18.55
CA GLU A 334 45.93 8.11 19.23
C GLU A 334 45.07 6.88 19.55
N LEU A 335 45.04 5.90 18.65
CA LEU A 335 44.34 4.63 18.84
C LEU A 335 44.96 3.82 20.00
N VAL A 336 46.29 3.66 20.00
CA VAL A 336 47.03 2.93 21.05
C VAL A 336 46.90 3.64 22.40
N ALA A 337 46.84 4.98 22.43
CA ALA A 337 46.67 5.74 23.66
C ALA A 337 45.28 5.53 24.33
N ILE A 338 44.26 5.20 23.54
CA ILE A 338 42.91 4.88 24.03
C ILE A 338 42.83 3.46 24.59
N LEU A 339 43.64 2.55 24.05
CA LEU A 339 43.63 1.16 24.49
C LEU A 339 44.25 1.02 25.89
N PRO A 340 43.62 0.25 26.79
CA PRO A 340 44.21 -0.07 28.08
C PRO A 340 45.54 -0.82 27.87
N ARG A 341 46.64 -0.28 28.40
CA ARG A 341 47.99 -0.85 28.24
C ARG A 341 47.98 -2.35 28.57
N SER A 342 48.18 -3.17 27.55
CA SER A 342 48.45 -4.60 27.71
C SER A 342 49.78 -4.74 28.45
N ARG A 343 49.79 -5.49 29.56
CA ARG A 343 51.05 -5.91 30.22
C ARG A 343 51.82 -6.82 29.26
N SER A 344 52.68 -6.25 28.42
CA SER A 344 53.81 -6.95 27.80
C SER A 344 54.73 -5.94 27.12
N THR A 345 55.76 -5.48 27.84
CA THR A 345 57.16 -5.30 27.38
C THR A 345 57.96 -4.64 28.51
N HIS A 346 58.55 -5.49 29.35
CA HIS A 346 59.82 -5.33 30.06
C HIS A 346 60.26 -3.92 30.55
N VAL A 347 59.88 -3.54 31.77
CA VAL A 347 60.70 -2.73 32.70
C VAL A 347 60.41 -3.20 34.15
N PRO A 348 61.41 -3.39 35.03
CA PRO A 348 61.23 -3.92 36.38
C PRO A 348 60.80 -2.84 37.39
N ASN A 349 60.04 -3.29 38.41
CA ASN A 349 59.81 -2.73 39.74
C ASN A 349 59.95 -1.21 39.96
N ASP A 350 58.83 -0.57 40.28
CA ASP A 350 58.49 -0.04 41.62
C ASP A 350 57.02 0.40 41.52
N GLY A 351 56.08 -0.21 42.23
CA GLY A 351 55.82 0.04 43.64
C GLY A 351 54.44 0.70 43.74
N ASP A 352 53.38 -0.11 43.74
CA ASP A 352 52.21 0.04 44.63
C ASP A 352 51.15 -1.02 44.33
N MET A 353 50.93 -1.85 45.35
CA MET A 353 49.86 -2.84 45.46
C MET A 353 48.57 -2.12 45.83
N GLU A 354 47.49 -2.31 45.05
CA GLU A 354 46.17 -2.55 45.63
C GLU A 354 45.44 -3.63 44.81
N GLU A 355 44.96 -4.63 45.53
CA GLU A 355 44.33 -5.86 45.06
C GLU A 355 42.85 -5.68 44.73
N GLY A 356 42.38 -6.45 43.74
CA GLY A 356 40.95 -6.64 43.46
C GLY A 356 40.76 -7.64 42.32
N GLY A 357 40.80 -8.93 42.65
CA GLY A 357 40.80 -10.05 41.72
C GLY A 357 39.52 -10.17 40.87
N GLY A 358 39.71 -10.17 39.55
CA GLY A 358 38.78 -10.62 38.53
C GLY A 358 39.55 -10.85 37.23
N SER A 359 39.49 -12.07 36.72
CA SER A 359 40.07 -12.53 35.45
C SER A 359 40.09 -11.45 34.35
N GLY A 360 41.27 -11.18 33.80
CA GLY A 360 41.57 -10.04 32.94
C GLY A 360 40.84 -10.03 31.60
N TYR A 361 39.94 -9.07 31.42
CA TYR A 361 39.58 -8.49 30.13
C TYR A 361 39.41 -6.97 30.31
N SER A 362 40.07 -6.20 29.44
CA SER A 362 40.31 -4.79 29.62
C SER A 362 39.09 -3.92 29.23
N GLY A 363 38.44 -3.30 30.22
CA GLY A 363 37.32 -2.38 29.98
C GLY A 363 37.77 -1.01 29.46
N LEU A 364 37.01 -0.43 28.53
CA LEU A 364 37.23 0.94 28.04
C LEU A 364 36.74 1.93 29.12
N ARG A 365 37.52 2.96 29.47
CA ARG A 365 37.08 3.99 30.42
C ARG A 365 36.04 4.92 29.79
N GLU A 366 35.13 5.45 30.58
CA GLU A 366 34.04 6.33 30.14
C GLU A 366 34.55 7.56 29.36
N GLU A 367 35.62 8.19 29.84
CA GLU A 367 36.31 9.34 29.23
C GLU A 367 36.74 9.08 27.78
N TYR A 368 37.05 7.82 27.44
CA TYR A 368 37.55 7.45 26.13
C TYR A 368 36.49 6.90 25.18
N VAL A 369 35.26 6.62 25.64
CA VAL A 369 34.18 6.03 24.80
C VAL A 369 33.81 6.92 23.61
N VAL A 370 33.71 8.23 23.84
CA VAL A 370 33.36 9.20 22.80
C VAL A 370 34.50 9.35 21.80
N LYS A 371 35.75 9.45 22.30
CA LYS A 371 36.95 9.53 21.47
C LYS A 371 37.14 8.27 20.61
N ALA A 372 36.94 7.09 21.20
CA ALA A 372 36.97 5.80 20.51
C ALA A 372 35.90 5.73 19.40
N SER A 373 34.67 6.18 19.68
CA SER A 373 33.58 6.22 18.70
C SER A 373 33.89 7.15 17.53
N ALA A 374 34.46 8.32 17.79
CA ALA A 374 34.86 9.29 16.76
C ALA A 374 35.98 8.72 15.87
N LEU A 375 37.00 8.11 16.48
CA LEU A 375 38.11 7.49 15.77
C LEU A 375 37.65 6.30 14.93
N LEU A 376 36.79 5.45 15.47
CA LEU A 376 36.21 4.32 14.74
C LEU A 376 35.41 4.79 13.53
N ARG A 377 34.62 5.87 13.68
CA ARG A 377 33.87 6.48 12.59
C ARG A 377 34.79 7.06 11.50
N LEU A 378 35.91 7.69 11.90
CA LEU A 378 36.92 8.16 10.95
C LEU A 378 37.54 6.99 10.16
N TYR A 379 37.95 5.90 10.83
CA TYR A 379 38.44 4.70 10.15
C TYR A 379 37.36 4.02 9.28
N CYS A 380 36.07 4.19 9.58
CA CYS A 380 34.98 3.82 8.66
C CYS A 380 35.00 4.64 7.38
N ALA A 381 35.13 5.97 7.49
CA ALA A 381 35.21 6.86 6.34
C ALA A 381 36.48 6.62 5.51
N LEU A 382 37.64 6.47 6.16
CA LEU A 382 38.92 6.22 5.50
C LEU A 382 38.91 4.93 4.70
N MET A 383 38.46 3.82 5.29
CA MET A 383 38.41 2.54 4.59
C MET A 383 37.28 2.46 3.55
N GLY A 384 36.10 3.02 3.86
CA GLY A 384 34.90 2.88 3.03
C GLY A 384 34.80 3.87 1.87
N ILE A 385 35.11 5.14 2.13
CA ILE A 385 34.99 6.24 1.16
C ILE A 385 36.34 6.47 0.49
N ALA A 386 37.39 6.70 1.29
CA ALA A 386 38.71 7.00 0.75
C ALA A 386 39.43 5.76 0.21
N GLY A 387 39.07 4.56 0.66
CA GLY A 387 39.70 3.31 0.18
C GLY A 387 41.08 3.06 0.78
N LEU A 388 41.30 3.47 2.04
CA LEU A 388 42.49 3.15 2.81
C LEU A 388 42.56 1.64 3.10
N ARG A 389 43.69 1.00 2.80
CA ARG A 389 44.00 -0.36 3.28
C ARG A 389 44.73 -0.27 4.62
N PRO A 390 44.18 -0.82 5.71
CA PRO A 390 44.83 -0.81 7.02
C PRO A 390 46.12 -1.65 6.97
N THR A 391 47.13 -1.27 7.75
CA THR A 391 48.28 -2.16 8.02
C THR A 391 47.88 -3.26 9.02
N ASP A 392 48.68 -4.32 9.13
CA ASP A 392 48.40 -5.40 10.09
C ASP A 392 48.33 -4.89 11.54
N GLU A 393 49.22 -3.96 11.91
CA GLU A 393 49.22 -3.29 13.21
C GLU A 393 47.96 -2.44 13.43
N GLU A 394 47.54 -1.63 12.45
CA GLU A 394 46.29 -0.86 12.55
C GLU A 394 45.07 -1.78 12.66
N ALA A 395 45.04 -2.87 11.89
CA ALA A 395 43.93 -3.82 11.89
C ALA A 395 43.79 -4.56 13.22
N GLU A 396 44.90 -5.00 13.81
CA GLU A 396 44.93 -5.66 15.12
C GLU A 396 44.43 -4.72 16.23
N GLN A 397 44.95 -3.50 16.29
CA GLN A 397 44.55 -2.54 17.32
C GLN A 397 43.10 -2.06 17.12
N LEU A 398 42.63 -1.90 15.88
CA LEU A 398 41.22 -1.61 15.59
C LEU A 398 40.29 -2.74 16.05
N LEU A 399 40.68 -4.00 15.80
CA LEU A 399 39.90 -5.14 16.27
C LEU A 399 39.84 -5.16 17.80
N GLN A 400 40.98 -4.99 18.47
CA GLN A 400 41.07 -4.94 19.92
C GLN A 400 40.21 -3.82 20.52
N LEU A 401 40.18 -2.65 19.87
CA LEU A 401 39.31 -1.54 20.27
C LEU A 401 37.83 -1.90 20.11
N MET A 402 37.44 -2.43 18.94
CA MET A 402 36.04 -2.79 18.66
C MET A 402 35.49 -3.84 19.60
N THR A 403 36.33 -4.79 20.03
CA THR A 403 35.94 -5.87 20.95
C THR A 403 36.15 -5.52 22.43
N SER A 404 36.42 -4.26 22.75
CA SER A 404 36.49 -3.79 24.13
C SER A 404 35.10 -3.75 24.78
N ARG A 405 35.07 -3.77 26.12
CA ARG A 405 33.83 -3.72 26.92
C ARG A 405 33.67 -2.32 27.52
N PRO A 406 32.75 -1.47 27.01
CA PRO A 406 32.51 -0.15 27.57
C PRO A 406 31.61 -0.20 28.82
N PRO A 407 31.55 0.90 29.61
CA PRO A 407 30.55 1.03 30.66
C PRO A 407 29.12 1.06 30.08
N ALA A 408 28.12 0.70 30.89
CA ALA A 408 26.71 0.65 30.51
C ALA A 408 26.08 2.06 30.44
N THR A 409 26.64 2.91 29.58
CA THR A 409 26.14 4.26 29.28
C THR A 409 25.56 4.31 27.86
N PRO A 410 24.71 5.30 27.53
CA PRO A 410 24.21 5.48 26.16
C PRO A 410 25.34 5.64 25.12
N ALA A 411 26.45 6.27 25.51
CA ALA A 411 27.65 6.38 24.67
C ALA A 411 28.31 5.01 24.44
N GLY A 412 28.33 4.14 25.46
CA GLY A 412 28.80 2.76 25.36
C GLY A 412 27.95 1.90 24.41
N VAL A 413 26.62 2.00 24.51
CA VAL A 413 25.67 1.30 23.61
C VAL A 413 25.89 1.73 22.15
N ARG A 414 26.10 3.04 21.91
CA ARG A 414 26.40 3.58 20.59
C ARG A 414 27.76 3.10 20.07
N PHE A 415 28.78 3.07 20.93
CA PHE A 415 30.10 2.54 20.57
C PHE A 415 30.01 1.07 20.13
N VAL A 416 29.35 0.21 20.91
CA VAL A 416 29.14 -1.21 20.60
C VAL A 416 28.41 -1.39 19.25
N SER A 417 27.37 -0.59 19.02
CA SER A 417 26.62 -0.60 17.75
C SER A 417 27.49 -0.20 16.55
N LEU A 418 28.33 0.84 16.70
CA LEU A 418 29.27 1.27 15.66
C LEU A 418 30.36 0.22 15.40
N SER A 419 30.91 -0.39 16.45
CA SER A 419 31.89 -1.48 16.38
C SER A 419 31.32 -2.69 15.64
N PHE A 420 30.08 -3.08 15.96
CA PHE A 420 29.40 -4.16 15.26
C PHE A 420 29.18 -3.85 13.77
N CYS A 421 28.64 -2.67 13.43
CA CYS A 421 28.45 -2.27 12.04
C CYS A 421 29.78 -2.15 11.26
N LYS A 422 30.86 -1.75 11.92
CA LYS A 422 32.20 -1.68 11.32
C LYS A 422 32.75 -3.07 11.00
N LEU A 423 32.64 -4.03 11.93
CA LEU A 423 33.01 -5.43 11.69
C LEU A 423 32.20 -6.04 10.53
N LEU A 424 30.91 -5.72 10.45
CA LEU A 424 30.02 -6.18 9.39
C LEU A 424 30.37 -5.57 8.03
N ALA A 425 30.75 -4.29 7.99
CA ALA A 425 31.14 -3.59 6.76
C ALA A 425 32.53 -3.99 6.24
N PHE A 426 33.47 -4.34 7.14
CA PHE A 426 34.86 -4.65 6.78
C PHE A 426 35.34 -5.97 7.40
N PRO A 427 34.85 -7.12 6.91
CA PRO A 427 35.25 -8.44 7.41
C PRO A 427 36.75 -8.75 7.21
N THR A 428 37.45 -7.99 6.37
CA THR A 428 38.89 -8.10 6.14
C THR A 428 39.74 -7.79 7.37
N LEU A 429 39.18 -7.15 8.40
CA LEU A 429 39.84 -6.95 9.68
C LEU A 429 39.99 -8.26 10.49
N VAL A 430 39.28 -9.32 10.09
CA VAL A 430 39.28 -10.63 10.73
C VAL A 430 39.84 -11.67 9.76
N SER A 431 41.17 -11.65 9.61
CA SER A 431 41.90 -12.45 8.63
C SER A 431 42.47 -13.74 9.24
N THR A 432 42.81 -13.75 10.52
CA THR A 432 43.37 -14.92 11.23
C THR A 432 42.30 -15.66 12.05
N PRO A 433 42.46 -16.98 12.31
CA PRO A 433 41.51 -17.74 13.12
C PRO A 433 41.42 -17.25 14.57
N GLU A 434 42.50 -16.71 15.13
CA GLU A 434 42.52 -16.13 16.48
C GLU A 434 41.65 -14.87 16.57
N GLN A 435 41.72 -14.00 15.56
CA GLN A 435 40.87 -12.81 15.44
C GLN A 435 39.39 -13.18 15.28
N GLU A 436 39.10 -14.25 14.56
CA GLU A 436 37.74 -14.77 14.37
C GLU A 436 37.15 -15.29 15.67
N GLN A 437 37.91 -16.08 16.42
CA GLN A 437 37.48 -16.58 17.73
C GLN A 437 37.22 -15.43 18.72
N LEU A 438 38.08 -14.40 18.71
CA LEU A 438 37.92 -13.21 19.55
C LEU A 438 36.65 -12.43 19.19
N MET A 439 36.35 -12.26 17.89
CA MET A 439 35.09 -11.66 17.42
C MET A 439 33.87 -12.47 17.87
N VAL A 440 33.89 -13.81 17.72
CA VAL A 440 32.79 -14.68 18.13
C VAL A 440 32.56 -14.61 19.65
N MET A 441 33.63 -14.66 20.45
CA MET A 441 33.55 -14.49 21.91
C MET A 441 32.93 -13.14 22.30
N TRP A 442 33.27 -12.05 21.59
CA TRP A 442 32.70 -10.74 21.83
C TRP A 442 31.22 -10.66 21.42
N LEU A 443 30.83 -11.25 20.28
CA LEU A 443 29.42 -11.32 19.86
C LEU A 443 28.58 -12.16 20.84
N SER A 444 29.12 -13.29 21.34
CA SER A 444 28.46 -14.07 22.39
C SER A 444 28.31 -13.28 23.69
N TRP A 445 29.30 -12.45 24.05
CA TRP A 445 29.21 -11.54 25.19
C TRP A 445 28.11 -10.48 25.00
N MET A 446 27.99 -9.87 23.82
CA MET A 446 26.93 -8.90 23.52
C MET A 446 25.54 -9.50 23.74
N ILE A 447 25.31 -10.74 23.28
CA ILE A 447 24.03 -11.43 23.44
C ILE A 447 23.71 -11.68 24.92
N LYS A 448 24.73 -12.05 25.71
CA LYS A 448 24.55 -12.35 27.13
C LYS A 448 24.25 -11.09 27.96
N GLU A 449 24.88 -9.96 27.63
CA GLU A 449 24.78 -8.72 28.40
C GLU A 449 23.70 -7.75 27.89
N GLU A 450 22.91 -8.12 26.86
CA GLU A 450 21.89 -7.23 26.28
C GLU A 450 20.88 -6.73 27.32
N GLU A 451 20.39 -7.62 28.21
CA GLU A 451 19.41 -7.30 29.26
C GLU A 451 19.99 -6.35 30.32
N TYR A 452 21.29 -6.47 30.62
CA TYR A 452 21.97 -5.58 31.57
C TYR A 452 22.16 -4.18 30.98
N PHE A 453 22.57 -4.07 29.71
CA PHE A 453 22.72 -2.77 29.05
C PHE A 453 21.37 -2.07 28.83
N GLU A 454 20.30 -2.80 28.53
CA GLU A 454 18.95 -2.24 28.38
C GLU A 454 18.42 -1.66 29.70
N SER A 455 18.59 -2.39 30.81
CA SER A 455 18.15 -1.96 32.14
C SER A 455 19.00 -0.82 32.74
N ALA A 456 20.31 -0.84 32.54
CA ALA A 456 21.23 0.14 33.13
C ALA A 456 21.33 1.46 32.34
N ALA A 457 21.28 1.41 31.00
CA ALA A 457 21.44 2.62 30.17
C ALA A 457 20.14 3.38 29.89
N GLY A 458 18.97 2.76 30.12
CA GLY A 458 17.65 3.39 29.92
C GLY A 458 17.33 3.75 28.46
N VAL A 459 18.03 3.16 27.49
CA VAL A 459 17.84 3.41 26.05
C VAL A 459 16.94 2.34 25.46
N SER A 460 15.85 2.75 24.79
CA SER A 460 14.85 1.85 24.19
C SER A 460 15.27 1.16 22.89
N ALA A 461 16.50 1.38 22.42
CA ALA A 461 17.05 0.79 21.20
C ALA A 461 18.41 0.16 21.55
N SER A 462 18.40 -1.16 21.74
CA SER A 462 19.58 -1.91 22.15
C SER A 462 20.35 -2.46 20.95
N PHE A 463 21.66 -2.70 21.10
CA PHE A 463 22.44 -3.43 20.09
C PHE A 463 21.96 -4.90 19.94
N GLY A 464 21.24 -5.44 20.93
CA GLY A 464 20.63 -6.77 20.89
C GLY A 464 19.56 -6.89 19.81
N GLU A 465 18.67 -5.91 19.71
CA GLU A 465 17.68 -5.82 18.63
C GLU A 465 18.35 -5.76 17.25
N MET A 466 19.44 -4.99 17.14
CA MET A 466 20.22 -4.88 15.90
C MET A 466 20.90 -6.20 15.51
N LEU A 467 21.48 -6.91 16.48
CA LEU A 467 22.08 -8.23 16.28
C LEU A 467 21.05 -9.24 15.77
N LEU A 468 19.88 -9.29 16.43
CA LEU A 468 18.78 -10.18 16.05
C LEU A 468 18.25 -9.84 14.66
N LEU A 469 18.11 -8.54 14.34
CA LEU A 469 17.65 -8.08 13.03
C LEU A 469 18.62 -8.48 11.92
N VAL A 470 19.93 -8.32 12.13
CA VAL A 470 20.97 -8.77 11.19
C VAL A 470 20.97 -10.30 11.06
N ALA A 471 20.82 -11.05 12.16
CA ALA A 471 20.71 -12.49 12.12
C ALA A 471 19.50 -12.95 11.28
N MET A 472 18.34 -12.31 11.47
CA MET A 472 17.15 -12.57 10.67
C MET A 472 17.37 -12.25 9.18
N TYR A 473 18.07 -11.16 8.84
CA TYR A 473 18.41 -10.85 7.43
C TYR A 473 19.39 -11.84 6.81
N PHE A 474 20.34 -12.35 7.59
CA PHE A 474 21.25 -13.40 7.11
C PHE A 474 20.52 -14.71 6.81
N HIS A 475 19.59 -15.12 7.68
CA HIS A 475 18.74 -16.29 7.44
C HIS A 475 17.75 -16.09 6.28
N SER A 476 17.24 -14.87 6.08
CA SER A 476 16.36 -14.52 4.95
C SER A 476 17.09 -14.23 3.65
N ASN A 477 18.43 -14.23 3.66
CA ASN A 477 19.30 -13.87 2.54
C ASN A 477 19.08 -12.45 1.98
N GLN A 478 18.63 -11.51 2.82
CA GLN A 478 18.38 -10.11 2.45
C GLN A 478 19.60 -9.22 2.76
N LEU A 479 20.66 -9.37 1.97
CA LEU A 479 21.93 -8.65 2.21
C LEU A 479 21.84 -7.13 2.00
N SER A 480 20.92 -6.65 1.16
CA SER A 480 20.71 -5.21 0.93
C SER A 480 20.23 -4.47 2.18
N SER A 481 19.33 -5.09 2.94
CA SER A 481 18.79 -4.57 4.20
C SER A 481 19.88 -4.39 5.25
N ILE A 482 20.81 -5.35 5.30
CA ILE A 482 21.99 -5.28 6.16
C ILE A 482 22.86 -4.09 5.77
N ILE A 483 23.11 -3.90 4.47
CA ILE A 483 23.90 -2.77 3.97
C ILE A 483 23.24 -1.43 4.32
N GLU A 484 21.93 -1.32 4.17
CA GLU A 484 21.18 -0.11 4.55
C GLU A 484 21.22 0.16 6.06
N LEU A 485 21.00 -0.87 6.89
CA LEU A 485 21.08 -0.77 8.35
C LEU A 485 22.48 -0.32 8.80
N VAL A 486 23.53 -0.91 8.22
CA VAL A 486 24.92 -0.56 8.49
C VAL A 486 25.20 0.88 8.08
N CYS A 487 24.78 1.30 6.88
CA CYS A 487 24.97 2.68 6.41
C CYS A 487 24.21 3.71 7.27
N SER A 488 23.00 3.36 7.72
CA SER A 488 22.19 4.19 8.62
C SER A 488 22.86 4.35 9.99
N THR A 489 23.31 3.26 10.58
CA THR A 489 23.94 3.25 11.92
C THR A 489 25.29 3.96 11.92
N LEU A 490 26.10 3.78 10.87
CA LEU A 490 27.38 4.50 10.70
C LEU A 490 27.19 5.98 10.29
N GLY A 491 26.00 6.35 9.84
CA GLY A 491 25.69 7.68 9.32
C GLY A 491 26.51 8.05 8.08
N MET A 492 26.84 7.06 7.23
CA MET A 492 27.60 7.23 6.00
C MET A 492 27.27 6.13 4.98
N LYS A 493 27.25 6.46 3.69
CA LYS A 493 26.98 5.50 2.61
C LYS A 493 28.28 4.84 2.17
N ILE A 494 28.44 3.53 2.44
CA ILE A 494 29.61 2.74 2.08
C ILE A 494 29.19 1.64 1.10
N ALA A 495 29.97 1.42 0.04
CA ALA A 495 29.75 0.32 -0.89
C ALA A 495 30.31 -0.99 -0.32
N ILE A 496 29.44 -1.79 0.32
CA ILE A 496 29.79 -3.11 0.86
C ILE A 496 29.50 -4.17 -0.20
N LYS A 497 30.49 -4.99 -0.56
CA LYS A 497 30.30 -6.09 -1.53
C LYS A 497 29.56 -7.26 -0.85
N PRO A 498 28.51 -7.82 -1.47
CA PRO A 498 27.78 -8.97 -0.89
C PRO A 498 28.66 -10.20 -0.63
N SER A 499 29.71 -10.41 -1.44
CA SER A 499 30.67 -11.50 -1.25
C SER A 499 31.48 -11.38 0.04
N SER A 500 31.77 -10.16 0.49
CA SER A 500 32.49 -9.90 1.75
C SER A 500 31.66 -10.33 2.96
N LEU A 501 30.33 -10.26 2.88
CA LEU A 501 29.41 -10.65 3.96
C LEU A 501 29.23 -12.18 4.08
N SER A 502 29.75 -12.98 3.15
CA SER A 502 29.57 -14.44 3.15
C SER A 502 30.16 -15.12 4.39
N LYS A 503 31.37 -14.72 4.80
CA LYS A 503 32.02 -15.23 6.01
C LYS A 503 31.22 -14.87 7.26
N MET A 504 30.79 -13.61 7.36
CA MET A 504 29.95 -13.14 8.47
C MET A 504 28.59 -13.85 8.52
N LYS A 505 28.00 -14.12 7.36
CA LYS A 505 26.75 -14.89 7.25
C LYS A 505 26.92 -16.28 7.84
N THR A 506 27.99 -16.99 7.52
CA THR A 506 28.26 -18.34 8.08
C THR A 506 28.38 -18.31 9.60
N ILE A 507 29.16 -17.37 10.13
CA ILE A 507 29.35 -17.22 11.58
C ILE A 507 28.02 -16.92 12.28
N PHE A 508 27.23 -15.97 11.73
CA PHE A 508 25.93 -15.61 12.31
C PHE A 508 24.89 -16.75 12.22
N THR A 509 24.81 -17.47 11.10
CA THR A 509 23.76 -18.48 10.92
C THR A 509 24.11 -19.85 11.52
N GLN A 510 25.40 -20.19 11.63
CA GLN A 510 25.84 -21.51 12.08
C GLN A 510 26.37 -21.52 13.51
N GLU A 511 27.04 -20.46 13.97
CA GLU A 511 27.74 -20.45 15.26
C GLU A 511 27.02 -19.63 16.33
N ILE A 512 26.49 -18.45 15.98
CA ILE A 512 25.97 -17.49 16.96
C ILE A 512 24.44 -17.58 17.10
N PHE A 513 23.73 -17.47 15.98
CA PHE A 513 22.27 -17.42 15.94
C PHE A 513 21.74 -18.50 15.01
N THR A 514 21.67 -19.74 15.51
CA THR A 514 21.06 -20.85 14.75
C THR A 514 19.58 -20.57 14.45
N GLU A 515 19.02 -21.22 13.42
CA GLU A 515 17.59 -21.06 13.04
C GLU A 515 16.66 -21.26 14.25
N GLN A 516 16.99 -22.19 15.16
CA GLN A 516 16.24 -22.45 16.38
C GLN A 516 16.24 -21.25 17.36
N VAL A 517 17.41 -20.67 17.63
CA VAL A 517 17.56 -19.53 18.56
C VAL A 517 16.84 -18.30 18.02
N VAL A 518 17.01 -18.01 16.72
CA VAL A 518 16.33 -16.89 16.05
C VAL A 518 14.81 -17.06 16.10
N THR A 519 14.31 -18.27 15.85
CA THR A 519 12.87 -18.55 15.90
C THR A 519 12.30 -18.37 17.31
N ALA A 520 13.03 -18.76 18.36
CA ALA A 520 12.62 -18.59 19.75
C ALA A 520 12.64 -17.12 20.20
N HIS A 521 13.61 -16.33 19.73
CA HIS A 521 13.68 -14.89 20.01
C HIS A 521 12.67 -14.08 19.21
N ALA A 522 12.30 -14.50 18.00
CA ALA A 522 11.38 -13.77 17.13
C ALA A 522 10.00 -13.48 17.77
N VAL A 523 9.53 -14.33 18.70
CA VAL A 523 8.26 -14.12 19.44
C VAL A 523 8.37 -13.03 20.51
N ARG A 524 9.58 -12.77 21.02
CA ARG A 524 9.86 -11.75 22.03
C ARG A 524 10.03 -10.35 21.43
N VAL A 525 10.31 -10.25 20.13
CA VAL A 525 10.42 -8.97 19.42
C VAL A 525 9.09 -8.21 19.53
N ALA A 526 9.16 -6.94 19.94
CA ALA A 526 7.98 -6.10 20.04
C ALA A 526 7.27 -5.95 18.68
N VAL A 527 5.95 -5.83 18.73
CA VAL A 527 5.16 -5.52 17.52
C VAL A 527 5.44 -4.10 17.08
N THR A 528 5.36 -3.83 15.77
CA THR A 528 5.46 -2.47 15.25
C THR A 528 4.16 -1.72 15.56
N ASN A 529 4.24 -0.72 16.43
CA ASN A 529 3.12 0.16 16.76
C ASN A 529 2.71 1.02 15.55
N ASN A 530 1.40 1.19 15.32
CA ASN A 530 0.84 1.94 14.20
C ASN A 530 1.43 1.56 12.83
N LEU A 531 1.54 0.25 12.57
CA LEU A 531 2.10 -0.25 11.31
C LEU A 531 1.29 0.28 10.11
N SER A 532 1.96 1.00 9.21
CA SER A 532 1.39 1.52 7.96
C SER A 532 2.38 1.37 6.80
N ALA A 533 1.91 1.53 5.57
CA ALA A 533 2.75 1.49 4.37
C ALA A 533 3.77 2.64 4.30
N ASN A 534 3.62 3.67 5.14
CA ASN A 534 4.51 4.83 5.17
C ASN A 534 5.80 4.57 5.98
N ILE A 535 5.86 3.50 6.77
CA ILE A 535 7.05 3.16 7.55
C ILE A 535 8.08 2.55 6.61
N THR A 536 9.19 3.25 6.41
CA THR A 536 10.29 2.82 5.55
C THR A 536 11.30 1.98 6.33
N GLY A 537 11.89 0.99 5.67
CA GLY A 537 12.89 0.10 6.25
C GLY A 537 12.35 -1.32 6.42
N PHE A 538 13.21 -2.23 6.84
CA PHE A 538 12.82 -3.61 7.09
C PHE A 538 12.34 -3.76 8.54
N LEU A 539 11.03 -3.98 8.68
CA LEU A 539 10.35 -4.14 9.96
C LEU A 539 10.28 -5.61 10.40
N PRO A 540 10.02 -5.89 11.70
CA PRO A 540 9.82 -7.25 12.22
C PRO A 540 8.84 -8.10 11.39
N ILE A 541 7.82 -7.48 10.79
CA ILE A 541 6.83 -8.16 9.94
C ILE A 541 7.46 -8.94 8.78
N HIS A 542 8.53 -8.43 8.15
CA HIS A 542 9.20 -9.09 7.04
C HIS A 542 9.95 -10.35 7.50
N CYS A 543 10.57 -10.27 8.69
CA CYS A 543 11.28 -11.38 9.29
C CYS A 543 10.31 -12.48 9.72
N ILE A 544 9.21 -12.13 10.41
CA ILE A 544 8.18 -13.09 10.81
C ILE A 544 7.53 -13.75 9.58
N TYR A 545 7.24 -12.97 8.53
CA TYR A 545 6.76 -13.53 7.26
C TYR A 545 7.72 -14.56 6.68
N GLN A 546 9.01 -14.25 6.61
CA GLN A 546 10.00 -15.17 6.04
C GLN A 546 10.18 -16.43 6.90
N LEU A 547 10.19 -16.30 8.23
CA LEU A 547 10.26 -17.43 9.16
C LEU A 547 9.01 -18.33 9.08
N LEU A 548 7.83 -17.74 8.86
CA LEU A 548 6.61 -18.49 8.58
C LEU A 548 6.69 -19.21 7.22
N ARG A 549 7.22 -18.55 6.19
CA ARG A 549 7.42 -19.13 4.87
C ARG A 549 8.43 -20.28 4.88
N SER A 550 9.52 -20.19 5.65
CA SER A 550 10.52 -21.26 5.82
C SER A 550 10.06 -22.39 6.75
N ARG A 551 8.86 -22.27 7.33
CA ARG A 551 8.27 -23.20 8.30
C ARG A 551 9.07 -23.31 9.61
N ALA A 552 9.91 -22.33 9.95
CA ALA A 552 10.81 -22.38 11.11
C ALA A 552 10.04 -22.50 12.45
N PHE A 553 8.99 -21.70 12.65
CA PHE A 553 8.13 -21.75 13.84
C PHE A 553 7.53 -23.15 14.06
N THR A 554 7.12 -23.79 12.98
CA THR A 554 6.53 -25.13 13.01
C THR A 554 7.58 -26.20 13.26
N LYS A 555 8.76 -26.12 12.61
CA LYS A 555 9.88 -27.05 12.83
C LYS A 555 10.35 -27.07 14.29
N HIS A 556 10.44 -25.89 14.90
CA HIS A 556 10.97 -25.72 16.27
C HIS A 556 9.88 -25.63 17.36
N LYS A 557 8.60 -25.83 17.01
CA LYS A 557 7.45 -25.81 17.94
C LYS A 557 7.32 -24.51 18.76
N VAL A 558 7.49 -23.37 18.10
CA VAL A 558 7.38 -22.03 18.74
C VAL A 558 6.05 -21.38 18.39
N SER A 559 5.26 -20.98 19.39
CA SER A 559 3.93 -20.37 19.20
C SER A 559 4.03 -18.90 18.82
N ILE A 560 3.64 -18.55 17.58
CA ILE A 560 3.67 -17.17 17.05
C ILE A 560 2.29 -16.46 17.10
N LYS A 561 1.22 -17.16 17.48
CA LYS A 561 -0.19 -16.69 17.48
C LYS A 561 -0.35 -15.31 18.12
N ASP A 562 0.16 -15.13 19.34
CA ASP A 562 -0.04 -13.91 20.12
C ASP A 562 0.66 -12.70 19.51
N TRP A 563 1.80 -12.92 18.85
CA TRP A 563 2.51 -11.86 18.15
C TRP A 563 1.73 -11.40 16.91
N ILE A 564 1.21 -12.34 16.10
CA ILE A 564 0.39 -12.02 14.92
C ILE A 564 -0.87 -11.27 15.35
N TYR A 565 -1.59 -11.76 16.36
CA TYR A 565 -2.79 -11.09 16.85
C TYR A 565 -2.50 -9.66 17.34
N ARG A 566 -1.45 -9.46 18.14
CA ARG A 566 -1.02 -8.13 18.59
C ARG A 566 -0.62 -7.22 17.42
N GLN A 567 0.12 -7.75 16.45
CA GLN A 567 0.54 -6.97 15.28
C GLN A 567 -0.65 -6.54 14.42
N LEU A 568 -1.66 -7.39 14.23
CA LEU A 568 -2.89 -7.01 13.52
C LEU A 568 -3.68 -5.93 14.26
N CYS A 569 -3.67 -5.94 15.59
CA CYS A 569 -4.32 -4.92 16.42
C CYS A 569 -3.65 -3.55 16.32
N GLU A 570 -2.33 -3.50 16.17
CA GLU A 570 -1.52 -2.28 16.08
C GLU A 570 -1.34 -1.76 14.64
N THR A 571 -2.14 -2.25 13.67
CA THR A 571 -2.07 -1.78 12.27
C THR A 571 -3.00 -0.62 12.00
N THR A 572 -2.53 0.32 11.18
CA THR A 572 -3.24 1.54 10.78
C THR A 572 -3.25 1.69 9.27
N THR A 573 -4.09 2.57 8.73
CA THR A 573 -4.09 2.90 7.30
C THR A 573 -2.95 3.87 6.94
N PRO A 574 -2.39 3.81 5.72
CA PRO A 574 -2.60 2.80 4.66
C PRO A 574 -1.98 1.44 4.99
N ILE A 575 -2.56 0.34 4.49
CA ILE A 575 -2.14 -1.04 4.83
C ILE A 575 -0.74 -1.34 4.27
N HIS A 576 0.13 -1.85 5.13
CA HIS A 576 1.44 -2.35 4.74
C HIS A 576 1.33 -3.59 3.82
N THR A 577 2.03 -3.57 2.68
CA THR A 577 1.92 -4.58 1.59
C THR A 577 2.17 -6.01 2.03
N GLN A 578 2.98 -6.22 3.08
CA GLN A 578 3.32 -7.53 3.60
C GLN A 578 2.25 -8.17 4.51
N LEU A 579 1.19 -7.45 4.91
CA LEU A 579 0.19 -7.96 5.85
C LEU A 579 -0.67 -9.10 5.26
N ILE A 580 -1.14 -8.96 4.02
CA ILE A 580 -1.95 -10.01 3.36
C ILE A 580 -1.12 -11.30 3.19
N PRO A 581 0.09 -11.27 2.59
CA PRO A 581 0.92 -12.46 2.48
C PRO A 581 1.31 -13.08 3.84
N LEU A 582 1.45 -12.27 4.89
CA LEU A 582 1.70 -12.75 6.24
C LEU A 582 0.53 -13.58 6.78
N ILE A 583 -0.70 -13.08 6.64
CA ILE A 583 -1.91 -13.78 7.05
C ILE A 583 -2.03 -15.10 6.27
N ASP A 584 -1.79 -15.08 4.96
CA ASP A 584 -1.87 -16.29 4.12
C ASP A 584 -0.80 -17.33 4.51
N ALA A 585 0.45 -16.89 4.75
CA ALA A 585 1.51 -17.77 5.22
C ALA A 585 1.20 -18.35 6.61
N TYR A 586 0.58 -17.56 7.48
CA TYR A 586 0.13 -17.99 8.79
C TYR A 586 -0.98 -19.05 8.71
N ILE A 587 -2.03 -18.83 7.91
CA ILE A 587 -3.11 -19.80 7.68
C ILE A 587 -2.55 -21.12 7.15
N ASN A 588 -1.66 -21.06 6.16
CA ASN A 588 -0.97 -22.23 5.62
C ASN A 588 -0.11 -22.97 6.66
N SER A 589 0.36 -22.30 7.72
CA SER A 589 1.11 -22.91 8.83
C SER A 589 0.25 -23.58 9.90
N ILE A 590 -1.04 -23.26 9.92
CA ILE A 590 -2.04 -23.91 10.78
C ILE A 590 -2.54 -25.20 10.10
N LEU A 591 -2.83 -25.13 8.80
CA LEU A 591 -3.44 -26.24 8.06
C LEU A 591 -2.40 -27.28 7.59
N THR A 592 -1.24 -26.87 7.07
CA THR A 592 -0.24 -27.80 6.52
C THR A 592 0.89 -28.06 7.52
N PRO A 593 1.18 -29.32 7.90
CA PRO A 593 2.30 -29.63 8.78
C PRO A 593 3.66 -29.47 8.05
N ALA A 594 4.70 -29.12 8.81
CA ALA A 594 6.03 -28.87 8.25
C ALA A 594 6.76 -30.12 7.74
N SER A 595 6.38 -31.32 8.20
CA SER A 595 6.94 -32.59 7.73
C SER A 595 5.96 -33.74 7.95
N LYS A 596 5.99 -34.74 7.06
CA LYS A 596 5.21 -35.99 7.18
C LYS A 596 5.55 -36.79 8.44
N ALA A 597 6.74 -36.58 9.03
CA ALA A 597 7.21 -37.32 10.20
C ALA A 597 6.65 -36.84 11.55
N ASN A 598 6.19 -35.58 11.64
CA ASN A 598 5.62 -35.00 12.87
C ASN A 598 4.27 -34.32 12.56
N PRO A 599 3.17 -35.08 12.49
CA PRO A 599 1.86 -34.55 12.12
C PRO A 599 1.30 -33.53 13.12
N GLU A 600 1.75 -33.54 14.38
CA GLU A 600 1.24 -32.66 15.43
C GLU A 600 1.82 -31.25 15.45
N ALA A 601 2.93 -31.02 14.74
CA ALA A 601 3.59 -29.71 14.72
C ALA A 601 2.87 -28.78 13.72
N THR A 602 1.88 -28.03 14.19
CA THR A 602 1.23 -26.91 13.48
C THR A 602 0.96 -25.76 14.43
N ASN A 603 0.85 -24.55 13.88
CA ASN A 603 0.52 -23.37 14.67
C ASN A 603 -0.96 -23.39 15.10
N GLN A 604 -1.30 -22.64 16.16
CA GLN A 604 -2.65 -22.56 16.70
C GLN A 604 -3.47 -21.46 15.99
N PRO A 605 -4.74 -21.68 15.64
CA PRO A 605 -5.62 -20.62 15.14
C PRO A 605 -5.91 -19.57 16.23
N ILE A 606 -6.33 -18.37 15.81
CA ILE A 606 -6.81 -17.33 16.73
C ILE A 606 -8.11 -17.82 17.39
N THR A 607 -8.28 -17.57 18.68
CA THR A 607 -9.44 -18.09 19.42
C THR A 607 -10.70 -17.27 19.14
N GLU A 608 -11.88 -17.89 19.26
CA GLU A 608 -13.16 -17.18 19.07
C GLU A 608 -13.34 -16.00 20.03
N GLN A 609 -12.83 -16.11 21.26
CA GLN A 609 -12.89 -15.03 22.25
C GLN A 609 -12.03 -13.82 21.83
N GLU A 610 -10.82 -14.07 21.30
CA GLU A 610 -9.94 -13.02 20.77
C GLU A 610 -10.57 -12.32 19.56
N ILE A 611 -11.26 -13.08 18.70
CA ILE A 611 -12.00 -12.55 17.54
C ILE A 611 -13.16 -11.68 18.02
N LEU A 612 -14.00 -12.18 18.94
CA LEU A 612 -15.14 -11.44 19.48
C LEU A 612 -14.70 -10.15 20.17
N ASN A 613 -13.59 -10.15 20.91
CA ASN A 613 -13.06 -8.92 21.54
C ASN A 613 -12.77 -7.79 20.54
N VAL A 614 -12.41 -8.12 19.29
CA VAL A 614 -12.15 -7.14 18.22
C VAL A 614 -13.46 -6.55 17.68
N PHE A 615 -14.52 -7.36 17.56
CA PHE A 615 -15.82 -6.96 17.02
C PHE A 615 -16.83 -6.49 18.07
N GLN A 616 -16.55 -6.72 19.36
CA GLN A 616 -17.37 -6.24 20.47
C GLN A 616 -17.24 -4.72 20.62
N SER A 617 -18.17 -3.99 19.99
CA SER A 617 -18.48 -2.59 20.29
C SER A 617 -19.87 -2.21 19.75
N SER A 618 -20.95 -2.91 20.14
CA SER A 618 -22.32 -2.48 19.73
C SER A 618 -23.47 -3.14 20.52
N ALA A 619 -23.46 -3.01 21.84
CA ALA A 619 -24.66 -3.16 22.66
C ALA A 619 -24.67 -2.09 23.75
N GLY A 620 -24.99 -0.85 23.39
CA GLY A 620 -25.65 0.08 24.31
C GLY A 620 -24.82 0.97 25.24
N VAL A 621 -23.48 1.00 25.21
CA VAL A 621 -22.72 1.94 26.06
C VAL A 621 -21.74 2.78 25.23
N ARG A 622 -21.82 4.10 25.39
CA ARG A 622 -20.97 5.15 24.80
C ARG A 622 -19.50 5.01 25.25
N GLY A 623 -18.79 3.98 24.81
CA GLY A 623 -17.35 3.81 24.97
C GLY A 623 -16.65 3.90 23.60
N ARG A 624 -15.51 4.59 23.53
CA ARG A 624 -14.66 4.67 22.34
C ARG A 624 -14.43 3.26 21.76
N GLN A 625 -14.60 3.08 20.45
CA GLN A 625 -14.20 1.84 19.76
C GLN A 625 -12.75 1.51 20.15
N ARG A 626 -12.55 0.33 20.77
CA ARG A 626 -11.23 -0.06 21.29
C ARG A 626 -10.27 -0.49 20.18
N TYR A 627 -10.80 -0.96 19.05
CA TYR A 627 -10.05 -1.42 17.89
C TYR A 627 -10.50 -0.71 16.62
N SER A 628 -9.55 -0.43 15.73
CA SER A 628 -9.78 0.28 14.48
C SER A 628 -10.56 -0.56 13.45
N ILE A 629 -11.16 0.11 12.45
CA ILE A 629 -11.80 -0.57 11.32
C ILE A 629 -10.81 -1.44 10.53
N THR A 630 -9.56 -1.00 10.41
CA THR A 630 -8.45 -1.76 9.80
C THR A 630 -8.24 -3.10 10.48
N THR A 631 -8.19 -3.11 11.81
CA THR A 631 -8.06 -4.35 12.60
C THR A 631 -9.24 -5.28 12.36
N GLN A 632 -10.47 -4.75 12.39
CA GLN A 632 -11.68 -5.52 12.12
C GLN A 632 -11.67 -6.16 10.72
N LEU A 633 -11.20 -5.42 9.71
CA LEU A 633 -11.11 -5.91 8.33
C LEU A 633 -10.02 -6.97 8.15
N LEU A 634 -8.85 -6.82 8.78
CA LEU A 634 -7.77 -7.80 8.71
C LEU A 634 -8.15 -9.11 9.41
N ILE A 635 -8.84 -9.03 10.56
CA ILE A 635 -9.36 -10.20 11.25
C ILE A 635 -10.48 -10.85 10.45
N LEU A 636 -11.38 -10.08 9.83
CA LEU A 636 -12.38 -10.62 8.91
C LEU A 636 -11.73 -11.35 7.73
N TYR A 637 -10.70 -10.76 7.12
CA TYR A 637 -9.94 -11.39 6.04
C TYR A 637 -9.31 -12.71 6.50
N TYR A 638 -8.68 -12.72 7.68
CA TYR A 638 -8.14 -13.94 8.27
C TYR A 638 -9.20 -15.04 8.42
N ILE A 639 -10.39 -14.72 8.96
CA ILE A 639 -11.46 -15.70 9.16
C ILE A 639 -11.95 -16.27 7.83
N LEU A 640 -12.25 -15.40 6.86
CA LEU A 640 -12.76 -15.82 5.55
C LEU A 640 -11.73 -16.63 4.76
N SER A 641 -10.47 -16.22 4.78
CA SER A 641 -9.37 -16.96 4.16
C SER A 641 -9.08 -18.29 4.89
N TYR A 642 -9.27 -18.35 6.21
CA TYR A 642 -9.11 -19.60 6.96
C TYR A 642 -10.15 -20.63 6.56
N GLU A 643 -11.43 -20.25 6.49
CA GLU A 643 -12.52 -21.15 6.07
C GLU A 643 -12.35 -21.59 4.60
N GLU A 644 -11.99 -20.69 3.68
CA GLU A 644 -11.74 -21.04 2.27
C GLU A 644 -10.59 -22.07 2.14
N ASN A 645 -9.46 -21.84 2.81
CA ASN A 645 -8.31 -22.75 2.76
C ASN A 645 -8.56 -24.06 3.51
N LEU A 646 -9.38 -24.04 4.57
CA LEU A 646 -9.82 -25.24 5.29
C LEU A 646 -10.60 -26.15 4.33
N LEU A 647 -11.61 -25.59 3.64
CA LEU A 647 -12.42 -26.28 2.63
C LEU A 647 -11.59 -26.78 1.44
N ALA A 648 -10.59 -26.02 0.99
CA ALA A 648 -9.71 -26.42 -0.11
C ALA A 648 -8.76 -27.56 0.29
N SER A 649 -8.32 -27.59 1.55
CA SER A 649 -7.32 -28.54 2.06
C SER A 649 -7.93 -29.82 2.65
N THR A 650 -9.27 -29.92 2.71
CA THR A 650 -10.00 -31.05 3.34
C THR A 650 -9.49 -32.42 2.89
N LYS A 651 -9.23 -32.62 1.59
CA LYS A 651 -8.71 -33.89 1.04
C LYS A 651 -7.34 -34.27 1.59
N GLN A 652 -6.44 -33.28 1.72
CA GLN A 652 -5.10 -33.50 2.25
C GLN A 652 -5.15 -33.75 3.76
N LEU A 653 -6.01 -33.01 4.48
CA LEU A 653 -6.19 -33.13 5.93
C LEU A 653 -6.84 -34.47 6.33
N ALA A 654 -7.80 -34.96 5.55
CA ALA A 654 -8.45 -36.25 5.75
C ALA A 654 -7.46 -37.42 5.60
N LEU A 655 -6.57 -37.37 4.59
CA LEU A 655 -5.45 -38.33 4.45
C LEU A 655 -4.50 -38.32 5.65
N MET A 656 -4.40 -37.18 6.35
CA MET A 656 -3.58 -37.03 7.56
C MET A 656 -4.35 -37.28 8.87
N GLN A 657 -5.60 -37.75 8.80
CA GLN A 657 -6.52 -37.97 9.92
C GLN A 657 -6.65 -36.76 10.87
N ARG A 658 -6.57 -35.54 10.33
CA ARG A 658 -6.75 -34.29 11.11
C ARG A 658 -8.06 -33.62 10.77
N LYS A 659 -8.78 -33.19 11.82
CA LYS A 659 -9.94 -32.32 11.73
C LYS A 659 -9.61 -30.99 12.41
N PRO A 660 -9.14 -29.97 11.67
CA PRO A 660 -9.01 -28.64 12.23
C PRO A 660 -10.39 -28.15 12.72
N LYS A 661 -10.40 -27.30 13.75
CA LYS A 661 -11.64 -26.70 14.26
C LYS A 661 -12.06 -25.58 13.30
N SER A 662 -13.17 -25.77 12.58
CA SER A 662 -13.87 -24.66 11.90
C SER A 662 -14.48 -23.73 12.96
N TYR A 663 -14.64 -22.45 12.61
CA TYR A 663 -15.28 -21.49 13.48
C TYR A 663 -16.79 -21.77 13.59
N SER A 664 -17.36 -21.55 14.77
CA SER A 664 -18.78 -21.80 14.99
C SER A 664 -19.66 -20.87 14.15
N ALA A 665 -20.79 -21.38 13.65
CA ALA A 665 -21.78 -20.57 12.94
C ALA A 665 -22.31 -19.41 13.81
N ALA A 666 -22.32 -19.58 15.14
CA ALA A 666 -22.70 -18.57 16.11
C ALA A 666 -21.73 -17.38 16.15
N LEU A 667 -20.42 -17.60 15.94
CA LEU A 667 -19.44 -16.54 15.80
C LEU A 667 -19.69 -15.74 14.51
N MET A 668 -19.86 -16.45 13.39
CA MET A 668 -20.06 -15.84 12.08
C MET A 668 -21.35 -15.03 11.97
N ASP A 669 -22.35 -15.31 12.82
CA ASP A 669 -23.61 -14.55 12.87
C ASP A 669 -23.48 -13.21 13.62
N GLN A 670 -22.52 -13.09 14.53
CA GLN A 670 -22.29 -11.86 15.30
C GLN A 670 -21.45 -10.83 14.54
N ILE A 671 -20.66 -11.27 13.55
CA ILE A 671 -19.76 -10.41 12.79
C ILE A 671 -20.54 -9.73 11.65
N PRO A 672 -20.61 -8.38 11.59
CA PRO A 672 -21.34 -7.67 10.55
C PRO A 672 -20.51 -7.59 9.25
N ILE A 673 -20.38 -8.73 8.56
CA ILE A 673 -19.51 -8.88 7.38
C ILE A 673 -19.81 -7.83 6.31
N LYS A 674 -21.08 -7.65 5.93
CA LYS A 674 -21.49 -6.74 4.86
C LYS A 674 -21.14 -5.28 5.18
N TYR A 675 -21.49 -4.82 6.39
CA TYR A 675 -21.09 -3.49 6.88
C TYR A 675 -19.57 -3.25 6.77
N LEU A 676 -18.75 -4.19 7.22
CA LEU A 676 -17.30 -4.05 7.17
C LEU A 676 -16.80 -3.92 5.73
N VAL A 677 -17.31 -4.75 4.81
CA VAL A 677 -16.93 -4.68 3.39
C VAL A 677 -17.36 -3.35 2.76
N THR A 678 -18.55 -2.83 3.07
CA THR A 678 -19.01 -1.50 2.63
C THR A 678 -18.12 -0.38 3.19
N GLN A 679 -17.70 -0.45 4.46
CA GLN A 679 -16.74 0.52 5.02
C GLN A 679 -15.38 0.45 4.31
N ALA A 680 -14.92 -0.75 3.94
CA ALA A 680 -13.70 -0.91 3.16
C ALA A 680 -13.82 -0.32 1.74
N GLN A 681 -15.01 -0.39 1.14
CA GLN A 681 -15.29 0.24 -0.16
C GLN A 681 -15.17 1.76 -0.09
N GLY A 682 -15.59 2.39 1.01
CA GLY A 682 -15.42 3.83 1.22
C GLY A 682 -13.96 4.30 1.35
N LEU A 683 -13.02 3.38 1.61
CA LEU A 683 -11.61 3.64 1.88
C LEU A 683 -10.68 3.01 0.83
N GLN A 684 -11.11 2.99 -0.44
CA GLN A 684 -10.40 2.31 -1.55
C GLN A 684 -8.94 2.74 -1.74
N GLN A 685 -8.60 4.02 -1.52
CA GLN A 685 -7.22 4.50 -1.72
C GLN A 685 -6.22 3.91 -0.71
N GLU A 686 -6.67 3.57 0.50
CA GLU A 686 -5.81 3.11 1.60
C GLU A 686 -5.88 1.59 1.81
N LEU A 687 -6.99 0.96 1.43
CA LEU A 687 -7.31 -0.45 1.66
C LEU A 687 -7.47 -1.29 0.38
N GLY A 688 -7.13 -0.75 -0.81
CA GLY A 688 -7.51 -1.34 -2.09
C GLY A 688 -7.19 -2.84 -2.25
N GLY A 689 -5.99 -3.26 -1.84
CA GLY A 689 -5.59 -4.68 -1.89
C GLY A 689 -6.40 -5.58 -0.94
N LEU A 690 -6.74 -5.09 0.26
CA LEU A 690 -7.53 -5.83 1.24
C LEU A 690 -9.01 -5.90 0.84
N HIS A 691 -9.58 -4.79 0.35
CA HIS A 691 -10.97 -4.73 -0.09
C HIS A 691 -11.24 -5.70 -1.25
N SER A 692 -10.37 -5.72 -2.26
CA SER A 692 -10.48 -6.64 -3.40
C SER A 692 -10.47 -8.11 -2.95
N ALA A 693 -9.56 -8.46 -2.04
CA ALA A 693 -9.46 -9.81 -1.51
C ALA A 693 -10.70 -10.20 -0.67
N LEU A 694 -11.20 -9.29 0.17
CA LEU A 694 -12.43 -9.49 0.94
C LEU A 694 -13.67 -9.64 0.05
N LEU A 695 -13.82 -8.83 -1.00
CA LEU A 695 -14.95 -8.90 -1.91
C LEU A 695 -14.95 -10.23 -2.69
N ARG A 696 -13.77 -10.70 -3.14
CA ARG A 696 -13.62 -12.02 -3.75
C ARG A 696 -14.10 -13.12 -2.80
N LEU A 697 -13.63 -13.11 -1.55
CA LEU A 697 -14.01 -14.08 -0.52
C LEU A 697 -15.51 -14.03 -0.18
N LEU A 698 -16.09 -12.84 -0.18
CA LEU A 698 -17.52 -12.65 0.06
C LEU A 698 -18.35 -13.25 -1.08
N ALA A 699 -17.97 -12.96 -2.33
CA ALA A 699 -18.67 -13.47 -3.51
C ALA A 699 -18.61 -15.00 -3.63
N THR A 700 -17.51 -15.63 -3.20
CA THR A 700 -17.38 -17.09 -3.23
C THR A 700 -18.09 -17.78 -2.06
N ASN A 701 -17.92 -17.28 -0.83
CA ASN A 701 -18.40 -17.96 0.38
C ASN A 701 -19.83 -17.54 0.79
N TYR A 702 -20.24 -16.31 0.48
CA TYR A 702 -21.53 -15.72 0.90
C TYR A 702 -22.27 -15.04 -0.27
N PRO A 703 -22.61 -15.79 -1.34
CA PRO A 703 -23.27 -15.19 -2.52
C PRO A 703 -24.61 -14.52 -2.19
N HIS A 704 -25.31 -14.99 -1.15
CA HIS A 704 -26.54 -14.39 -0.66
C HIS A 704 -26.38 -12.96 -0.08
N LEU A 705 -25.14 -12.52 0.20
CA LEU A 705 -24.85 -11.15 0.64
C LEU A 705 -24.48 -10.22 -0.54
N CYS A 706 -24.26 -10.80 -1.72
CA CYS A 706 -23.85 -10.10 -2.95
C CYS A 706 -25.04 -9.93 -3.92
N LEU A 707 -26.27 -9.89 -3.41
CA LEU A 707 -27.46 -9.58 -4.19
C LEU A 707 -27.34 -8.17 -4.79
N VAL A 708 -27.44 -8.04 -6.11
CA VAL A 708 -27.21 -6.75 -6.79
C VAL A 708 -28.17 -5.66 -6.28
N GLU A 709 -29.44 -6.01 -6.08
CA GLU A 709 -30.48 -5.09 -5.61
C GLU A 709 -30.11 -4.43 -4.27
N ASP A 710 -29.46 -5.18 -3.37
CA ASP A 710 -29.05 -4.68 -2.07
C ASP A 710 -27.97 -3.61 -2.14
N TRP A 711 -27.06 -3.72 -3.11
CA TRP A 711 -25.90 -2.83 -3.24
C TRP A 711 -26.25 -1.60 -4.08
N VAL A 712 -27.17 -1.74 -5.04
CA VAL A 712 -27.65 -0.62 -5.88
C VAL A 712 -28.49 0.39 -5.08
N CYS A 713 -29.20 -0.05 -4.03
CA CYS A 713 -30.00 0.85 -3.20
C CYS A 713 -29.19 1.95 -2.47
N GLU A 714 -27.86 1.79 -2.35
CA GLU A 714 -26.98 2.77 -1.72
C GLU A 714 -26.43 3.83 -2.70
N GLU A 715 -26.61 3.65 -4.02
CA GLU A 715 -26.13 4.59 -5.04
C GLU A 715 -26.89 5.92 -4.98
N GLU A 716 -26.15 7.03 -4.97
CA GLU A 716 -26.73 8.38 -4.91
C GLU A 716 -27.31 8.80 -6.27
N VAL A 717 -28.64 8.77 -6.41
CA VAL A 717 -29.30 9.16 -7.68
C VAL A 717 -29.31 10.68 -7.91
N THR A 718 -29.47 11.50 -6.86
CA THR A 718 -29.62 12.97 -6.98
C THR A 718 -28.94 13.78 -5.86
N GLY A 719 -28.29 13.14 -4.89
CA GLY A 719 -27.68 13.81 -3.73
C GLY A 719 -28.67 14.46 -2.73
N THR A 720 -29.97 14.24 -2.89
CA THR A 720 -31.04 14.85 -2.07
C THR A 720 -31.07 14.34 -0.63
N LEU A 721 -30.86 13.05 -0.40
CA LEU A 721 -30.90 12.43 0.92
C LEU A 721 -29.77 12.94 1.86
N PRO A 722 -28.50 13.05 1.42
CA PRO A 722 -27.45 13.71 2.22
C PRO A 722 -27.77 15.16 2.59
N LEU A 723 -28.40 15.91 1.68
CA LEU A 723 -28.80 17.30 1.90
C LEU A 723 -29.91 17.40 2.95
N LEU A 724 -30.96 16.56 2.85
CA LEU A 724 -32.01 16.47 3.87
C LEU A 724 -31.46 16.04 5.23
N ARG A 725 -30.51 15.08 5.25
CA ARG A 725 -29.79 14.70 6.48
C ARG A 725 -29.11 15.92 7.10
N ARG A 726 -28.34 16.70 6.34
CA ARG A 726 -27.66 17.92 6.84
C ARG A 726 -28.61 19.01 7.31
N MET A 727 -29.74 19.22 6.62
CA MET A 727 -30.71 20.27 6.97
C MET A 727 -31.60 19.92 8.17
N MET A 728 -32.02 18.64 8.28
CA MET A 728 -33.01 18.21 9.26
C MET A 728 -32.39 17.55 10.51
N LEU A 729 -31.11 17.19 10.48
CA LEU A 729 -30.35 16.68 11.63
C LEU A 729 -29.24 17.67 12.02
N PRO A 730 -29.49 18.59 12.96
CA PRO A 730 -28.48 19.52 13.46
C PRO A 730 -27.37 18.85 14.30
N SER A 731 -27.52 17.56 14.62
CA SER A 731 -26.53 16.73 15.33
C SER A 731 -26.68 15.27 14.86
N ASN A 732 -25.59 14.55 14.62
CA ASN A 732 -25.59 13.11 14.25
C ASN A 732 -26.11 12.16 15.36
N THR A 733 -26.70 12.69 16.43
CA THR A 733 -27.16 11.90 17.57
C THR A 733 -28.68 11.76 17.53
N CYS A 734 -29.16 10.52 17.56
CA CYS A 734 -30.59 10.22 17.53
C CYS A 734 -31.32 10.81 18.74
N ARG A 735 -32.48 11.43 18.49
CA ARG A 735 -33.33 12.07 19.51
C ARG A 735 -34.17 11.07 20.33
N TYR A 736 -34.37 9.85 19.82
CA TYR A 736 -35.30 8.87 20.39
C TYR A 736 -34.58 7.61 20.87
N THR A 737 -35.03 7.01 21.97
CA THR A 737 -34.47 5.75 22.50
C THR A 737 -35.21 4.51 21.98
N GLN A 738 -34.56 3.33 22.01
CA GLN A 738 -35.17 2.04 21.65
C GLN A 738 -36.48 1.78 22.44
N SER A 739 -36.49 2.12 23.72
CA SER A 739 -37.67 1.99 24.59
C SER A 739 -38.85 2.88 24.17
N GLN A 740 -38.57 4.11 23.70
CA GLN A 740 -39.62 5.02 23.21
C GLN A 740 -40.24 4.52 21.90
N LEU A 741 -39.43 3.92 21.02
CA LEU A 741 -39.90 3.29 19.78
C LEU A 741 -40.81 2.09 20.10
N HIS A 742 -40.37 1.19 20.97
CA HIS A 742 -41.14 0.01 21.35
C HIS A 742 -42.48 0.37 22.02
N GLN A 743 -42.49 1.37 22.90
CA GLN A 743 -43.74 1.88 23.51
C GLN A 743 -44.71 2.51 22.50
N ALA A 744 -44.21 3.09 21.42
CA ALA A 744 -45.05 3.63 20.35
C ALA A 744 -45.72 2.50 19.55
N PHE A 745 -45.00 1.40 19.26
CA PHE A 745 -45.60 0.24 18.60
C PHE A 745 -46.70 -0.43 19.44
N GLN A 746 -46.49 -0.60 20.75
CA GLN A 746 -47.46 -1.26 21.63
C GLN A 746 -48.81 -0.52 21.76
N LYS A 747 -48.87 0.77 21.42
CA LYS A 747 -50.08 1.62 21.53
C LYS A 747 -50.76 1.85 20.18
N LEU A 748 -50.47 1.03 19.16
CA LEU A 748 -51.20 1.07 17.89
C LEU A 748 -52.66 0.60 18.09
N PRO A 749 -53.65 1.15 17.34
CA PRO A 749 -53.54 2.17 16.30
C PRO A 749 -53.51 3.62 16.81
N SER A 750 -53.84 3.87 18.10
CA SER A 750 -54.02 5.21 18.69
C SER A 750 -52.79 6.14 18.63
N SER A 751 -51.59 5.58 18.52
CA SER A 751 -50.32 6.34 18.52
C SER A 751 -49.66 6.46 17.14
N SER A 752 -50.39 6.15 16.05
CA SER A 752 -49.88 6.21 14.66
C SER A 752 -49.13 7.51 14.29
N PRO A 753 -49.61 8.73 14.65
CA PRO A 753 -48.89 9.97 14.32
C PRO A 753 -47.55 10.12 15.05
N ARG A 754 -47.47 9.63 16.29
CA ARG A 754 -46.24 9.65 17.08
C ARG A 754 -45.23 8.66 16.53
N LEU A 755 -45.67 7.45 16.19
CA LEU A 755 -44.83 6.44 15.55
C LEU A 755 -44.28 6.95 14.22
N MET A 756 -45.13 7.55 13.37
CA MET A 756 -44.71 8.11 12.08
C MET A 756 -43.58 9.14 12.22
N ARG A 757 -43.69 10.07 13.17
CA ARG A 757 -42.63 11.08 13.42
C ARG A 757 -41.29 10.46 13.85
N ILE A 758 -41.34 9.36 14.60
CA ILE A 758 -40.12 8.64 15.00
C ILE A 758 -39.53 7.94 13.77
N LEU A 759 -40.34 7.21 12.99
CA LEU A 759 -39.87 6.49 11.80
C LEU A 759 -39.30 7.44 10.73
N GLU A 760 -39.94 8.57 10.46
CA GLU A 760 -39.41 9.57 9.51
C GLU A 760 -38.05 10.12 9.95
N HIS A 761 -37.86 10.38 11.24
CA HIS A 761 -36.57 10.78 11.77
C HIS A 761 -35.50 9.68 11.59
N LEU A 762 -35.86 8.42 11.84
CA LEU A 762 -34.94 7.29 11.65
C LEU A 762 -34.54 7.14 10.17
N THR A 763 -35.42 7.41 9.20
CA THR A 763 -35.07 7.30 7.77
C THR A 763 -33.98 8.27 7.30
N LEU A 764 -33.68 9.31 8.10
CA LEU A 764 -32.61 10.26 7.82
C LEU A 764 -31.25 9.83 8.37
N LEU A 765 -31.19 8.83 9.28
CA LEU A 765 -29.95 8.34 9.88
C LEU A 765 -29.11 7.55 8.88
N SER A 766 -27.82 7.37 9.18
CA SER A 766 -26.97 6.46 8.40
C SER A 766 -27.36 5.00 8.69
N PRO A 767 -27.19 4.07 7.73
CA PRO A 767 -27.49 2.65 7.95
C PRO A 767 -26.79 2.07 9.20
N GLY A 768 -25.55 2.50 9.48
CA GLY A 768 -24.81 2.08 10.68
C GLY A 768 -25.45 2.56 11.99
N ASP A 769 -26.03 3.76 12.01
CA ASP A 769 -26.71 4.31 13.20
C ASP A 769 -28.08 3.67 13.47
N LEU A 770 -28.63 2.94 12.49
CA LEU A 770 -29.90 2.22 12.62
C LEU A 770 -29.76 0.90 13.40
N ILE A 771 -28.56 0.35 13.53
CA ILE A 771 -28.29 -0.96 14.17
C ILE A 771 -28.98 -1.11 15.54
N PRO A 772 -28.90 -0.13 16.47
CA PRO A 772 -29.52 -0.26 17.79
C PRO A 772 -31.05 -0.34 17.77
N TYR A 773 -31.71 0.11 16.70
CA TYR A 773 -33.17 0.11 16.58
C TYR A 773 -33.73 -1.14 15.91
N ALA A 774 -32.88 -1.96 15.28
CA ALA A 774 -33.32 -3.13 14.53
C ALA A 774 -34.18 -4.08 15.38
N GLU A 775 -33.79 -4.36 16.62
CA GLU A 775 -34.55 -5.25 17.50
C GLU A 775 -35.93 -4.72 17.88
N ALA A 776 -36.05 -3.42 18.14
CA ALA A 776 -37.34 -2.82 18.41
C ALA A 776 -38.25 -2.78 17.15
N LEU A 777 -37.66 -2.57 15.96
CA LEU A 777 -38.39 -2.58 14.69
C LEU A 777 -38.91 -3.97 14.36
N THR A 778 -38.05 -5.00 14.38
CA THR A 778 -38.43 -6.37 14.01
C THR A 778 -39.40 -6.97 15.00
N ALA A 779 -39.15 -6.86 16.32
CA ALA A 779 -40.01 -7.45 17.35
C ALA A 779 -41.46 -6.89 17.32
N SER A 780 -41.65 -5.71 16.74
CA SER A 780 -42.95 -5.04 16.66
C SER A 780 -43.68 -5.26 15.33
N MET A 781 -43.07 -5.95 14.35
CA MET A 781 -43.64 -6.12 13.00
C MET A 781 -44.99 -6.84 13.00
N ALA A 782 -45.19 -7.83 13.88
CA ALA A 782 -46.45 -8.57 13.95
C ALA A 782 -47.65 -7.69 14.36
N LEU A 783 -47.42 -6.60 15.12
CA LEU A 783 -48.46 -5.66 15.53
C LEU A 783 -48.95 -4.78 14.37
N LEU A 784 -48.18 -4.71 13.27
CA LEU A 784 -48.53 -3.90 12.10
C LEU A 784 -49.52 -4.60 11.16
N LEU A 785 -49.80 -5.89 11.39
CA LEU A 785 -50.76 -6.70 10.64
C LEU A 785 -52.22 -6.46 11.10
N GLU A 786 -52.47 -5.50 12.00
CA GLU A 786 -53.81 -5.12 12.41
C GLU A 786 -54.47 -4.21 11.37
N PRO A 787 -55.79 -4.36 11.11
CA PRO A 787 -56.48 -3.70 9.99
C PRO A 787 -56.57 -2.17 10.08
N ALA A 788 -56.21 -1.57 11.22
CA ALA A 788 -56.31 -0.13 11.47
C ALA A 788 -55.00 0.64 11.24
N VAL A 789 -53.95 0.01 10.70
CA VAL A 789 -52.62 0.61 10.55
C VAL A 789 -52.50 1.37 9.21
N PRO A 790 -52.09 2.65 9.20
CA PRO A 790 -51.87 3.42 7.97
C PRO A 790 -50.78 2.85 7.05
N ARG A 791 -51.04 2.83 5.74
CA ARG A 791 -50.10 2.37 4.69
C ARG A 791 -48.74 3.06 4.73
N ARG A 792 -48.69 4.36 5.06
CA ARG A 792 -47.44 5.14 5.12
C ARG A 792 -46.46 4.57 6.15
N ILE A 793 -46.95 4.06 7.30
CA ILE A 793 -46.12 3.46 8.35
C ILE A 793 -45.44 2.20 7.81
N LEU A 794 -46.21 1.32 7.14
CA LEU A 794 -45.70 0.10 6.52
C LEU A 794 -44.63 0.40 5.47
N GLN A 795 -44.86 1.38 4.60
CA GLN A 795 -43.89 1.81 3.58
C GLN A 795 -42.60 2.36 4.20
N THR A 796 -42.69 3.21 5.23
CA THR A 796 -41.49 3.71 5.91
C THR A 796 -40.73 2.62 6.66
N LEU A 797 -41.45 1.64 7.23
CA LEU A 797 -40.82 0.53 7.90
C LEU A 797 -40.12 -0.40 6.90
N ASN A 798 -40.72 -0.67 5.73
CA ASN A 798 -40.05 -1.38 4.66
C ASN A 798 -38.76 -0.67 4.23
N LYS A 799 -38.81 0.66 4.03
CA LYS A 799 -37.62 1.46 3.70
C LYS A 799 -36.53 1.38 4.77
N LEU A 800 -36.88 1.41 6.05
CA LEU A 800 -35.93 1.24 7.15
C LEU A 800 -35.33 -0.17 7.20
N TRP A 801 -36.16 -1.19 6.92
CA TRP A 801 -35.71 -2.57 6.85
C TRP A 801 -34.71 -2.78 5.71
N MET A 802 -35.00 -2.26 4.52
CA MET A 802 -34.07 -2.29 3.38
C MET A 802 -32.76 -1.56 3.71
N GLY A 803 -32.81 -0.42 4.40
CA GLY A 803 -31.60 0.26 4.88
C GLY A 803 -30.79 -0.53 5.91
N LEU A 804 -31.45 -1.29 6.80
CA LEU A 804 -30.77 -2.19 7.73
C LEU A 804 -30.19 -3.44 7.03
N ASN A 805 -30.82 -3.88 5.94
CA ASN A 805 -30.40 -5.02 5.14
C ASN A 805 -29.04 -4.80 4.44
N THR A 806 -28.64 -3.54 4.23
CA THR A 806 -27.31 -3.24 3.68
C THR A 806 -26.18 -3.43 4.70
N VAL A 807 -26.48 -3.42 6.00
CA VAL A 807 -25.49 -3.43 7.09
C VAL A 807 -25.35 -4.81 7.74
N MET A 808 -26.46 -5.38 8.21
CA MET A 808 -26.46 -6.66 8.96
C MET A 808 -27.59 -7.61 8.53
N PRO A 809 -27.64 -8.00 7.24
CA PRO A 809 -28.74 -8.77 6.66
C PRO A 809 -29.02 -10.09 7.39
N ARG A 810 -28.00 -10.91 7.68
CA ARG A 810 -28.18 -12.24 8.31
C ARG A 810 -28.91 -12.16 9.65
N ARG A 811 -28.40 -11.31 10.56
CA ARG A 811 -29.03 -11.07 11.86
C ARG A 811 -30.43 -10.48 11.70
N LEU A 812 -30.61 -9.54 10.77
CA LEU A 812 -31.91 -8.91 10.50
C LEU A 812 -32.94 -9.95 10.05
N TRP A 813 -32.59 -10.84 9.11
CA TRP A 813 -33.45 -11.89 8.58
C TRP A 813 -33.89 -12.88 9.66
N VAL A 814 -32.96 -13.32 10.52
CA VAL A 814 -33.29 -14.20 11.66
C VAL A 814 -34.27 -13.50 12.61
N MET A 815 -34.06 -12.22 12.89
CA MET A 815 -34.93 -11.44 13.78
C MET A 815 -36.34 -11.24 13.19
N THR A 816 -36.47 -11.04 11.88
CA THR A 816 -37.76 -10.89 11.20
C THR A 816 -38.52 -12.20 11.07
N VAL A 817 -37.87 -13.30 10.69
CA VAL A 817 -38.53 -14.62 10.62
C VAL A 817 -39.08 -15.02 11.99
N ASN A 818 -38.31 -14.80 13.06
CA ASN A 818 -38.77 -15.06 14.42
C ASN A 818 -39.89 -14.12 14.89
N ALA A 819 -39.99 -12.90 14.33
CA ALA A 819 -41.03 -11.95 14.68
C ALA A 819 -42.36 -12.19 13.94
N LEU A 820 -42.31 -12.69 12.70
CA LEU A 820 -43.48 -12.92 11.83
C LEU A 820 -44.12 -14.33 11.98
N GLN A 821 -43.81 -15.03 13.07
CA GLN A 821 -44.40 -16.35 13.34
C GLN A 821 -45.91 -16.23 13.67
N PRO A 822 -46.72 -17.25 13.33
CA PRO A 822 -48.13 -17.30 13.71
C PRO A 822 -48.33 -17.20 15.24
N SER A 823 -49.38 -16.50 15.68
CA SER A 823 -49.63 -16.25 17.10
C SER A 823 -49.75 -17.55 17.94
N ALA A 824 -49.18 -17.53 19.14
CA ALA A 824 -48.81 -18.66 20.00
C ALA A 824 -49.92 -19.62 20.50
N LYS A 825 -51.14 -19.59 19.95
CA LYS A 825 -52.24 -20.44 20.42
C LYS A 825 -52.21 -21.88 19.90
N LEU A 826 -51.41 -22.20 18.87
CA LEU A 826 -51.44 -23.53 18.23
C LEU A 826 -50.09 -24.25 18.05
N LEU A 827 -48.93 -23.59 18.17
CA LEU A 827 -47.62 -24.23 17.96
C LEU A 827 -46.58 -23.73 18.98
N ARG A 828 -45.75 -24.65 19.48
CA ARG A 828 -44.61 -24.41 20.38
C ARG A 828 -43.69 -23.34 19.75
N GLN A 829 -43.52 -22.17 20.37
CA GLN A 829 -42.64 -21.11 19.85
C GLN A 829 -41.21 -21.65 19.69
N GLN A 830 -40.82 -22.01 18.47
CA GLN A 830 -39.47 -22.44 18.15
C GLN A 830 -38.70 -21.21 17.66
N ARG A 831 -37.62 -20.84 18.36
CA ARG A 831 -36.70 -19.81 17.88
C ARG A 831 -35.81 -20.42 16.82
N TYR A 832 -35.95 -19.95 15.58
CA TYR A 832 -35.10 -20.37 14.48
C TYR A 832 -33.73 -19.69 14.56
N THR A 833 -32.68 -20.47 14.34
CA THR A 833 -31.32 -19.98 14.18
C THR A 833 -30.98 -19.81 12.69
N GLN A 834 -29.88 -19.12 12.41
CA GLN A 834 -29.39 -18.97 11.03
C GLN A 834 -29.17 -20.32 10.34
N ASN A 835 -28.73 -21.36 11.07
CA ASN A 835 -28.50 -22.68 10.50
C ASN A 835 -29.82 -23.35 10.08
N ASP A 836 -30.87 -23.25 10.90
CA ASP A 836 -32.17 -23.84 10.59
C ASP A 836 -32.75 -23.25 9.29
N LEU A 837 -32.61 -21.93 9.12
CA LEU A 837 -33.10 -21.19 7.95
C LEU A 837 -32.24 -21.41 6.69
N MET A 838 -30.94 -21.68 6.85
CA MET A 838 -30.07 -22.06 5.73
C MET A 838 -30.34 -23.49 5.25
N VAL A 839 -30.75 -24.39 6.14
CA VAL A 839 -31.09 -25.78 5.80
C VAL A 839 -32.46 -25.87 5.13
N ASP A 840 -33.48 -25.17 5.66
CA ASP A 840 -34.83 -25.11 5.06
C ASP A 840 -35.29 -23.66 4.87
N PRO A 841 -35.01 -23.05 3.69
CA PRO A 841 -35.46 -21.70 3.36
C PRO A 841 -37.00 -21.54 3.32
N LEU A 842 -37.75 -22.63 3.15
CA LEU A 842 -39.22 -22.57 3.05
C LEU A 842 -39.88 -22.20 4.38
N ILE A 843 -39.14 -22.21 5.50
CA ILE A 843 -39.59 -21.70 6.80
C ILE A 843 -40.04 -20.24 6.69
N VAL A 844 -39.40 -19.45 5.83
CA VAL A 844 -39.75 -18.03 5.59
C VAL A 844 -41.19 -17.88 5.09
N LEU A 845 -41.70 -18.87 4.34
CA LEU A 845 -43.08 -18.93 3.83
C LEU A 845 -44.06 -19.59 4.83
N ARG A 846 -43.63 -19.93 6.05
CA ARG A 846 -44.52 -20.41 7.13
C ARG A 846 -44.87 -19.30 8.12
N CYS A 847 -44.86 -18.05 7.65
CA CYS A 847 -45.20 -16.86 8.43
C CYS A 847 -46.72 -16.71 8.64
N ASP A 848 -47.13 -15.72 9.45
CA ASP A 848 -48.54 -15.36 9.63
C ASP A 848 -49.21 -15.05 8.27
N GLN A 849 -50.29 -15.76 7.94
CA GLN A 849 -50.95 -15.68 6.63
C GLN A 849 -51.43 -14.26 6.28
N ARG A 850 -51.64 -13.38 7.26
CA ARG A 850 -51.99 -11.97 7.03
C ARG A 850 -50.91 -11.20 6.27
N VAL A 851 -49.66 -11.65 6.32
CA VAL A 851 -48.55 -11.06 5.55
C VAL A 851 -48.80 -11.16 4.05
N TYR A 852 -49.48 -12.21 3.57
CA TYR A 852 -49.81 -12.42 2.16
C TYR A 852 -50.80 -11.42 1.58
N ARG A 853 -51.36 -10.54 2.42
CA ARG A 853 -52.22 -9.42 2.02
C ARG A 853 -51.65 -8.07 2.47
N CYS A 854 -50.37 -8.02 2.81
CA CYS A 854 -49.66 -6.82 3.20
C CYS A 854 -48.42 -6.61 2.32
N PRO A 855 -48.53 -5.88 1.18
CA PRO A 855 -47.46 -5.77 0.19
C PRO A 855 -46.09 -5.36 0.75
N PRO A 856 -45.95 -4.37 1.66
CA PRO A 856 -44.62 -3.97 2.17
C PRO A 856 -43.96 -5.04 3.05
N LEU A 857 -44.73 -5.91 3.71
CA LEU A 857 -44.18 -7.02 4.49
C LEU A 857 -43.95 -8.25 3.62
N MET A 858 -44.80 -8.45 2.61
CA MET A 858 -44.58 -9.49 1.61
C MET A 858 -43.29 -9.24 0.83
N ASP A 859 -43.01 -7.99 0.44
CA ASP A 859 -41.73 -7.59 -0.19
C ASP A 859 -40.52 -8.01 0.66
N ILE A 860 -40.55 -7.74 1.97
CA ILE A 860 -39.52 -8.18 2.93
C ILE A 860 -39.40 -9.72 2.95
N VAL A 861 -40.52 -10.44 3.00
CA VAL A 861 -40.54 -11.92 3.00
C VAL A 861 -39.95 -12.50 1.72
N LEU A 862 -40.28 -11.93 0.55
CA LEU A 862 -39.73 -12.34 -0.73
C LEU A 862 -38.22 -12.08 -0.81
N HIS A 863 -37.77 -10.93 -0.29
CA HIS A 863 -36.35 -10.59 -0.24
C HIS A 863 -35.55 -11.57 0.62
N MET A 864 -36.07 -11.89 1.82
CA MET A 864 -35.48 -12.90 2.70
C MET A 864 -35.48 -14.29 2.07
N LEU A 865 -36.57 -14.68 1.40
CA LEU A 865 -36.67 -15.97 0.73
C LEU A 865 -35.58 -16.12 -0.33
N ASN A 866 -35.42 -15.12 -1.20
CA ASN A 866 -34.37 -15.14 -2.22
C ASN A 866 -32.96 -15.25 -1.58
N GLY A 867 -32.70 -14.45 -0.54
CA GLY A 867 -31.46 -14.52 0.23
C GLY A 867 -31.20 -15.90 0.84
N TYR A 868 -32.19 -16.53 1.46
CA TYR A 868 -32.04 -17.86 2.07
C TYR A 868 -31.96 -18.99 1.05
N LEU A 869 -32.63 -18.91 -0.11
CA LEU A 869 -32.45 -19.88 -1.20
C LEU A 869 -31.00 -19.88 -1.69
N LEU A 870 -30.40 -18.70 -1.87
CA LEU A 870 -28.98 -18.58 -2.21
C LEU A 870 -28.06 -19.03 -1.07
N ALA A 871 -28.41 -18.75 0.18
CA ALA A 871 -27.64 -19.19 1.34
C ALA A 871 -27.65 -20.72 1.49
N SER A 872 -28.78 -21.37 1.23
CA SER A 872 -28.95 -22.83 1.19
C SER A 872 -28.10 -23.46 0.10
N LYS A 873 -28.09 -22.88 -1.12
CA LYS A 873 -27.22 -23.30 -2.23
C LYS A 873 -25.75 -23.27 -1.83
N ALA A 874 -25.29 -22.18 -1.22
CA ALA A 874 -23.91 -22.04 -0.74
C ALA A 874 -23.59 -23.02 0.39
N TYR A 875 -24.49 -23.18 1.35
CA TYR A 875 -24.35 -24.11 2.47
C TYR A 875 -24.19 -25.56 2.00
N LEU A 876 -25.09 -26.03 1.13
CA LEU A 876 -25.05 -27.39 0.61
C LEU A 876 -23.78 -27.66 -0.23
N HIS A 877 -23.29 -26.64 -0.95
CA HIS A 877 -22.02 -26.73 -1.67
C HIS A 877 -20.83 -26.92 -0.74
N SER A 878 -20.74 -26.15 0.34
CA SER A 878 -19.68 -26.28 1.35
C SER A 878 -19.80 -27.60 2.13
N HIS A 879 -21.00 -27.95 2.59
CA HIS A 879 -21.28 -29.18 3.33
C HIS A 879 -20.92 -30.44 2.52
N LEU A 880 -21.17 -30.42 1.20
CA LEU A 880 -20.79 -31.54 0.32
C LEU A 880 -19.27 -31.70 0.23
N LYS A 881 -18.52 -30.59 0.16
CA LYS A 881 -17.04 -30.62 0.15
C LYS A 881 -16.45 -31.13 1.47
N GLU A 882 -17.08 -30.82 2.60
CA GLU A 882 -16.67 -31.32 3.91
C GLU A 882 -16.97 -32.83 4.08
N THR A 883 -18.06 -33.32 3.49
CA THR A 883 -18.55 -34.69 3.69
C THR A 883 -18.02 -35.71 2.67
N ALA A 884 -17.52 -35.25 1.51
CA ALA A 884 -17.14 -36.11 0.37
C ALA A 884 -16.13 -37.23 0.66
N ASP A 885 -15.39 -37.18 1.79
CA ASP A 885 -14.38 -38.17 2.14
C ASP A 885 -14.78 -39.17 3.25
N PHE A 886 -15.92 -39.00 3.94
CA PHE A 886 -16.39 -39.99 4.92
C PHE A 886 -16.78 -41.33 4.27
N ASP A 887 -17.26 -41.31 3.02
CA ASP A 887 -17.74 -42.52 2.34
C ASP A 887 -16.66 -43.35 1.67
N ARG A 888 -15.51 -42.78 1.26
CA ARG A 888 -14.41 -43.57 0.68
C ARG A 888 -13.76 -44.53 1.70
N GLN A 889 -13.79 -44.18 2.98
CA GLN A 889 -13.38 -45.07 4.08
C GLN A 889 -14.45 -46.12 4.42
N SER A 890 -15.74 -45.84 4.20
CA SER A 890 -16.84 -46.81 4.37
C SER A 890 -16.91 -47.83 3.23
N GLN A 891 -16.72 -47.38 1.98
CA GLN A 891 -16.71 -48.24 0.79
C GLN A 891 -15.50 -49.20 0.74
N THR A 892 -14.35 -48.83 1.33
CA THR A 892 -13.19 -49.75 1.43
C THR A 892 -13.38 -50.88 2.43
N VAL A 893 -14.27 -50.73 3.43
CA VAL A 893 -14.62 -51.80 4.38
C VAL A 893 -15.73 -52.71 3.82
N SER A 894 -16.58 -52.19 2.92
CA SER A 894 -17.75 -52.89 2.39
C SER A 894 -17.43 -53.87 1.24
N ASN A 895 -16.28 -53.72 0.57
CA ASN A 895 -15.92 -54.49 -0.64
C ASN A 895 -15.17 -55.83 -0.36
N LEU A 896 -15.39 -56.45 0.80
CA LEU A 896 -14.91 -57.81 1.10
C LEU A 896 -15.95 -58.92 0.83
N GLY A 897 -17.06 -58.63 0.14
CA GLY A 897 -18.11 -59.62 -0.14
C GLY A 897 -18.72 -59.52 -1.53
N VAL A 898 -18.42 -60.54 -2.36
CA VAL A 898 -19.14 -61.01 -3.57
C VAL A 898 -18.91 -60.24 -4.90
N PRO A 899 -18.25 -60.86 -5.90
CA PRO A 899 -18.15 -60.32 -7.26
C PRO A 899 -19.36 -60.78 -8.09
N GLY A 900 -20.18 -59.85 -8.58
CA GLY A 900 -21.16 -60.14 -9.63
C GLY A 900 -22.52 -59.48 -9.47
N GLN A 901 -22.58 -58.14 -9.50
CA GLN A 901 -23.77 -57.42 -10.01
C GLN A 901 -23.28 -56.26 -10.89
N PRO A 902 -23.92 -56.00 -12.05
CA PRO A 902 -23.63 -54.82 -12.85
C PRO A 902 -24.12 -53.58 -12.09
N ASP A 903 -23.19 -52.67 -11.81
CA ASP A 903 -23.43 -51.41 -11.13
C ASP A 903 -24.57 -50.63 -11.83
N THR A 904 -25.69 -50.45 -11.13
CA THR A 904 -26.59 -49.32 -11.39
C THR A 904 -25.78 -48.03 -11.28
N PRO A 905 -25.99 -47.00 -12.13
CA PRO A 905 -25.23 -45.76 -12.02
C PRO A 905 -25.52 -45.15 -10.65
N GLU A 906 -24.55 -45.21 -9.74
CA GLU A 906 -24.66 -44.55 -8.45
C GLU A 906 -24.83 -43.05 -8.70
N VAL A 907 -26.05 -42.54 -8.49
CA VAL A 907 -26.37 -41.11 -8.58
C VAL A 907 -25.42 -40.37 -7.65
N THR A 908 -24.55 -39.54 -8.23
CA THR A 908 -23.52 -38.86 -7.47
C THR A 908 -24.16 -37.92 -6.44
N ARG A 909 -23.55 -37.73 -5.26
CA ARG A 909 -24.07 -36.79 -4.24
C ARG A 909 -24.25 -35.36 -4.79
N GLU A 910 -23.46 -35.00 -5.80
CA GLU A 910 -23.60 -33.73 -6.51
C GLU A 910 -24.89 -33.65 -7.34
N GLU A 911 -25.29 -34.75 -7.98
CA GLU A 911 -26.57 -34.87 -8.67
C GLU A 911 -27.75 -34.83 -7.68
N LEU A 912 -27.65 -35.50 -6.53
CA LEU A 912 -28.65 -35.40 -5.45
C LEU A 912 -28.78 -33.97 -4.91
N LYS A 913 -27.65 -33.27 -4.71
CA LYS A 913 -27.62 -31.85 -4.31
C LYS A 913 -28.36 -31.00 -5.34
N ASN A 914 -28.04 -31.15 -6.62
CA ASN A 914 -28.68 -30.37 -7.68
C ASN A 914 -30.18 -30.67 -7.78
N ALA A 915 -30.58 -31.94 -7.67
CA ALA A 915 -31.99 -32.33 -7.64
C ALA A 915 -32.74 -31.73 -6.44
N LEU A 916 -32.14 -31.76 -5.24
CA LEU A 916 -32.70 -31.14 -4.03
C LEU A 916 -32.88 -29.63 -4.21
N LEU A 917 -31.87 -28.94 -4.74
CA LEU A 917 -31.92 -27.50 -4.98
C LEU A 917 -33.01 -27.14 -6.00
N SER A 918 -33.10 -27.84 -7.12
CA SER A 918 -34.15 -27.63 -8.11
C SER A 918 -35.54 -27.91 -7.54
N ALA A 919 -35.69 -28.96 -6.72
CA ALA A 919 -36.95 -29.27 -6.06
C ALA A 919 -37.34 -28.20 -5.03
N GLN A 920 -36.37 -27.69 -4.26
CA GLN A 920 -36.57 -26.62 -3.27
C GLN A 920 -37.01 -25.32 -3.95
N ASP A 921 -36.32 -24.91 -5.02
CA ASP A 921 -36.69 -23.71 -5.77
C ASP A 921 -38.08 -23.87 -6.41
N SER A 922 -38.37 -25.03 -6.99
CA SER A 922 -39.68 -25.33 -7.56
C SER A 922 -40.79 -25.30 -6.52
N ALA A 923 -40.55 -25.85 -5.32
CA ALA A 923 -41.51 -25.79 -4.21
C ALA A 923 -41.75 -24.36 -3.73
N ALA A 924 -40.70 -23.53 -3.64
CA ALA A 924 -40.85 -22.12 -3.33
C ALA A 924 -41.72 -21.41 -4.37
N VAL A 925 -41.48 -21.64 -5.67
CA VAL A 925 -42.30 -21.07 -6.75
C VAL A 925 -43.76 -21.52 -6.64
N GLN A 926 -44.03 -22.81 -6.39
CA GLN A 926 -45.39 -23.33 -6.25
C GLN A 926 -46.13 -22.67 -5.08
N ILE A 927 -45.49 -22.54 -3.91
CA ILE A 927 -46.09 -21.87 -2.76
C ILE A 927 -46.40 -20.40 -3.08
N LEU A 928 -45.48 -19.70 -3.75
CA LEU A 928 -45.71 -18.31 -4.15
C LEU A 928 -46.87 -18.17 -5.16
N LEU A 929 -46.99 -19.11 -6.11
CA LEU A 929 -48.11 -19.17 -7.04
C LEU A 929 -49.43 -19.41 -6.30
N GLU A 930 -49.46 -20.30 -5.31
CA GLU A 930 -50.65 -20.53 -4.48
C GLU A 930 -51.05 -19.30 -3.66
N VAL A 931 -50.07 -18.52 -3.16
CA VAL A 931 -50.32 -17.26 -2.45
C VAL A 931 -51.05 -16.22 -3.32
N CYS A 932 -50.87 -16.30 -4.64
CA CYS A 932 -51.52 -15.41 -5.61
C CYS A 932 -53.03 -15.70 -5.79
N LEU A 933 -53.53 -16.83 -5.28
CA LEU A 933 -54.94 -17.18 -5.38
C LEU A 933 -55.81 -16.26 -4.48
N PRO A 934 -56.99 -15.83 -4.97
CA PRO A 934 -57.92 -15.07 -4.17
C PRO A 934 -58.59 -15.95 -3.11
N THR A 935 -58.78 -15.40 -1.91
CA THR A 935 -59.49 -16.08 -0.80
C THR A 935 -60.98 -16.22 -1.11
N SER A 936 -61.67 -17.14 -0.41
CA SER A 936 -63.12 -17.33 -0.58
C SER A 936 -63.94 -16.06 -0.30
N GLU A 937 -63.46 -15.16 0.58
CA GLU A 937 -64.08 -13.86 0.86
C GLU A 937 -63.86 -12.86 -0.29
N GLU A 938 -62.65 -12.80 -0.85
CA GLU A 938 -62.30 -11.94 -2.00
C GLU A 938 -63.06 -12.35 -3.27
N GLN A 939 -63.28 -13.65 -3.48
CA GLN A 939 -64.09 -14.18 -4.59
C GLN A 939 -65.57 -13.77 -4.49
N GLN A 940 -66.13 -13.70 -3.27
CA GLN A 940 -67.51 -13.25 -3.04
C GLN A 940 -67.67 -11.73 -3.23
N LEU A 941 -66.67 -10.94 -2.83
CA LEU A 941 -66.63 -9.50 -3.08
C LEU A 941 -66.55 -9.17 -4.57
N GLY A 942 -65.76 -9.91 -5.35
CA GLY A 942 -65.72 -9.79 -6.81
C GLY A 942 -67.08 -10.05 -7.48
N ALA A 943 -67.79 -11.11 -7.07
CA ALA A 943 -69.10 -11.47 -7.60
C ALA A 943 -70.23 -10.49 -7.20
N ASN A 944 -70.16 -9.90 -6.00
CA ASN A 944 -71.17 -8.95 -5.53
C ASN A 944 -71.15 -7.61 -6.27
N THR A 945 -69.99 -7.19 -6.78
CA THR A 945 -69.83 -5.94 -7.55
C THR A 945 -70.55 -5.99 -8.90
N GLU A 946 -70.65 -7.17 -9.53
CA GLU A 946 -71.45 -7.37 -10.76
C GLU A 946 -72.96 -7.22 -10.51
N SER A 947 -73.45 -7.55 -9.29
CA SER A 947 -74.88 -7.44 -8.95
C SER A 947 -75.34 -6.00 -8.69
N LEU A 948 -74.45 -5.13 -8.17
CA LEU A 948 -74.77 -3.74 -7.82
C LEU A 948 -74.89 -2.83 -9.05
N LEU A 949 -74.17 -3.15 -10.14
CA LEU A 949 -74.21 -2.37 -11.39
C LEU A 949 -75.50 -2.59 -12.22
N ARG A 950 -76.33 -3.59 -11.89
CA ARG A 950 -77.62 -3.84 -12.57
C ARG A 950 -78.80 -3.02 -12.01
N SER A 951 -78.63 -2.39 -10.85
CA SER A 951 -79.71 -1.70 -10.11
C SER A 951 -79.92 -0.22 -10.53
N ILE A 952 -78.98 0.39 -11.27
CA ILE A 952 -79.02 1.83 -11.56
C ILE A 952 -79.22 2.07 -13.07
N ARG A 953 -80.44 1.82 -13.58
CA ARG A 953 -80.90 2.34 -14.89
C ARG A 953 -82.38 2.79 -14.86
N GLY A 954 -82.60 3.98 -14.31
CA GLY A 954 -83.67 4.97 -14.63
C GLY A 954 -85.06 4.80 -13.97
N PRO A 955 -85.90 5.87 -13.87
CA PRO A 955 -85.80 7.18 -14.56
C PRO A 955 -85.87 8.47 -13.68
N LEU A 956 -85.40 9.57 -14.30
CA LEU A 956 -85.44 11.02 -13.97
C LEU A 956 -86.87 11.59 -13.70
N PRO A 957 -87.13 12.89 -13.33
CA PRO A 957 -86.28 14.12 -13.42
C PRO A 957 -86.40 15.18 -12.27
N GLY A 958 -85.56 16.25 -12.28
CA GLY A 958 -85.96 17.53 -11.65
C GLY A 958 -84.92 18.55 -11.16
N LYS A 959 -84.29 19.31 -12.09
CA LYS A 959 -83.91 20.75 -12.06
C LYS A 959 -83.03 21.39 -10.95
N SER A 960 -82.00 22.08 -11.48
CA SER A 960 -81.46 23.44 -11.12
C SER A 960 -80.62 23.57 -9.84
N LYS A 961 -79.50 24.32 -9.76
CA LYS A 961 -78.83 25.28 -10.67
C LYS A 961 -77.42 25.62 -10.10
N GLN A 962 -76.43 25.76 -11.00
CA GLN A 962 -75.32 26.76 -11.12
C GLN A 962 -74.49 27.16 -9.87
N GLY A 963 -73.16 27.30 -9.90
CA GLY A 963 -72.16 27.31 -10.99
C GLY A 963 -70.71 27.35 -10.40
N SER A 964 -69.71 26.72 -11.03
CA SER A 964 -68.76 27.25 -12.06
C SER A 964 -67.58 28.02 -11.42
N LEU A 965 -66.28 27.83 -11.73
CA LEU A 965 -65.54 27.32 -12.90
C LEU A 965 -64.12 26.80 -12.53
N GLY A 966 -63.59 25.88 -13.36
CA GLY A 966 -62.25 25.26 -13.32
C GLY A 966 -61.09 26.14 -13.87
N PRO A 967 -60.02 25.61 -14.51
CA PRO A 967 -59.98 24.49 -15.49
C PRO A 967 -58.95 23.37 -15.14
N SER A 968 -59.19 22.07 -15.40
CA SER A 968 -59.24 21.28 -16.65
C SER A 968 -57.89 21.06 -17.37
N ALA A 969 -57.44 19.80 -17.37
CA ALA A 969 -56.57 19.21 -18.40
C ALA A 969 -57.22 17.90 -18.91
N ARG A 970 -57.49 17.85 -20.22
CA ARG A 970 -57.96 16.72 -21.06
C ARG A 970 -56.87 15.61 -21.09
N GLY A 971 -57.11 14.31 -21.25
CA GLY A 971 -58.28 13.56 -21.70
C GLY A 971 -57.95 12.75 -22.98
N SER A 972 -57.84 11.42 -22.87
CA SER A 972 -58.10 10.44 -23.95
C SER A 972 -58.33 9.06 -23.33
N VAL A 973 -59.53 8.51 -23.54
CA VAL A 973 -60.08 7.23 -23.07
C VAL A 973 -60.48 6.44 -24.31
N GLU A 974 -60.22 5.12 -24.33
CA GLU A 974 -60.80 4.01 -25.13
C GLU A 974 -59.81 2.83 -24.94
N ASP A 975 -60.12 1.61 -24.49
CA ASP A 975 -61.31 0.83 -24.22
C ASP A 975 -61.01 -0.13 -23.06
N THR A 976 -61.89 -0.25 -22.06
CA THR A 976 -61.70 -1.15 -20.89
C THR A 976 -62.84 -2.16 -20.77
N GLU A 977 -62.49 -3.43 -21.05
CA GLU A 977 -63.11 -4.66 -20.51
C GLU A 977 -62.89 -4.74 -18.96
N PRO A 978 -63.57 -5.63 -18.20
CA PRO A 978 -64.07 -5.33 -16.85
C PRO A 978 -62.99 -5.32 -15.74
N GLU A 979 -62.68 -4.13 -15.19
CA GLU A 979 -61.66 -3.89 -14.16
C GLU A 979 -62.16 -4.03 -12.69
N GLY A 980 -62.78 -5.14 -12.33
CA GLY A 980 -63.27 -5.37 -10.95
C GLY A 980 -62.21 -5.84 -9.92
N GLY A 981 -61.02 -6.29 -10.37
CA GLY A 981 -59.99 -6.92 -9.52
C GLY A 981 -58.65 -6.16 -9.41
N LEU A 982 -58.52 -4.98 -10.05
CA LEU A 982 -57.21 -4.36 -10.30
C LEU A 982 -56.62 -3.57 -9.11
N LEU A 983 -57.46 -2.99 -8.24
CA LEU A 983 -57.04 -2.09 -7.16
C LEU A 983 -57.15 -2.75 -5.77
N SER A 984 -56.26 -3.70 -5.48
CA SER A 984 -56.24 -4.42 -4.20
C SER A 984 -54.81 -4.71 -3.73
N ASP A 985 -54.63 -4.93 -2.42
CA ASP A 985 -53.35 -5.40 -1.87
C ASP A 985 -52.93 -6.75 -2.48
N LEU A 986 -53.89 -7.61 -2.84
CA LEU A 986 -53.66 -8.85 -3.58
C LEU A 986 -52.96 -8.58 -4.92
N ARG A 987 -53.38 -7.56 -5.67
CA ARG A 987 -52.76 -7.24 -6.97
C ARG A 987 -51.30 -6.82 -6.81
N GLU A 988 -50.98 -5.98 -5.83
CA GLU A 988 -49.60 -5.60 -5.55
C GLU A 988 -48.74 -6.81 -5.14
N VAL A 989 -49.27 -7.69 -4.29
CA VAL A 989 -48.60 -8.94 -3.90
C VAL A 989 -48.35 -9.83 -5.12
N GLN A 990 -49.34 -10.00 -6.00
CA GLN A 990 -49.18 -10.73 -7.26
C GLN A 990 -48.06 -10.14 -8.12
N CYS A 991 -48.00 -8.81 -8.25
CA CYS A 991 -46.92 -8.14 -8.99
C CYS A 991 -45.55 -8.39 -8.36
N LEU A 992 -45.40 -8.27 -7.04
CA LEU A 992 -44.14 -8.55 -6.34
C LEU A 992 -43.69 -10.00 -6.53
N ILE A 993 -44.62 -10.95 -6.44
CA ILE A 993 -44.35 -12.37 -6.69
C ILE A 993 -43.92 -12.58 -8.15
N CYS A 994 -44.65 -12.01 -9.12
CA CYS A 994 -44.27 -12.08 -10.54
C CYS A 994 -42.88 -11.50 -10.80
N CYS A 995 -42.52 -10.37 -10.15
CA CYS A 995 -41.18 -9.80 -10.23
C CYS A 995 -40.11 -10.77 -9.69
N LEU A 996 -40.34 -11.40 -8.54
CA LEU A 996 -39.40 -12.39 -8.00
C LEU A 996 -39.29 -13.62 -8.90
N LEU A 997 -40.41 -14.17 -9.37
CA LEU A 997 -40.42 -15.32 -10.29
C LEU A 997 -39.69 -14.99 -11.60
N HIS A 998 -39.87 -13.76 -12.10
CA HIS A 998 -39.11 -13.27 -13.24
C HIS A 998 -37.60 -13.32 -12.97
N GLN A 999 -37.13 -12.78 -11.84
CA GLN A 999 -35.70 -12.83 -11.46
C GLN A 999 -35.21 -14.28 -11.30
N MET A 1000 -35.99 -15.16 -10.69
CA MET A 1000 -35.64 -16.58 -10.53
C MET A 1000 -35.49 -17.28 -11.89
N PHE A 1001 -36.38 -17.02 -12.84
CA PHE A 1001 -36.32 -17.62 -14.18
C PHE A 1001 -35.17 -17.07 -15.03
N ILE A 1002 -34.79 -15.80 -14.82
CA ILE A 1002 -33.59 -15.22 -15.44
C ILE A 1002 -32.32 -15.84 -14.84
N ALA A 1003 -32.30 -16.07 -13.52
CA ALA A 1003 -31.16 -16.67 -12.83
C ALA A 1003 -30.96 -18.15 -13.19
N ASP A 1004 -32.04 -18.94 -13.26
CA ASP A 1004 -32.00 -20.34 -13.71
C ASP A 1004 -33.26 -20.70 -14.54
N PRO A 1005 -33.14 -20.82 -15.87
CA PRO A 1005 -34.26 -21.14 -16.75
C PRO A 1005 -34.79 -22.57 -16.56
N ASN A 1006 -34.02 -23.48 -15.93
CA ASN A 1006 -34.49 -24.84 -15.68
C ASN A 1006 -35.58 -24.89 -14.63
N ILE A 1007 -35.61 -23.94 -13.68
CA ILE A 1007 -36.68 -23.83 -12.69
C ILE A 1007 -38.00 -23.55 -13.40
N ALA A 1008 -38.00 -22.65 -14.40
CA ALA A 1008 -39.18 -22.37 -15.21
C ALA A 1008 -39.69 -23.64 -15.90
N LYS A 1009 -38.78 -24.40 -16.54
CA LYS A 1009 -39.13 -25.68 -17.16
C LYS A 1009 -39.73 -26.64 -16.13
N LEU A 1010 -39.08 -26.85 -14.99
CA LEU A 1010 -39.53 -27.79 -13.96
C LEU A 1010 -40.92 -27.44 -13.41
N VAL A 1011 -41.16 -26.16 -13.10
CA VAL A 1011 -42.47 -25.69 -12.59
C VAL A 1011 -43.58 -25.91 -13.62
N HIS A 1012 -43.33 -25.64 -14.91
CA HIS A 1012 -44.33 -25.88 -15.96
C HIS A 1012 -44.52 -27.37 -16.26
N PHE A 1013 -43.49 -28.21 -16.06
CA PHE A 1013 -43.63 -29.66 -16.07
C PHE A 1013 -44.39 -30.19 -14.83
N GLN A 1014 -44.37 -29.49 -13.70
CA GLN A 1014 -45.21 -29.80 -12.53
C GLN A 1014 -46.66 -29.33 -12.73
N GLY A 1015 -46.86 -28.19 -13.39
CA GLY A 1015 -48.16 -27.55 -13.59
C GLY A 1015 -48.60 -26.76 -12.35
N TYR A 1016 -49.58 -25.88 -12.55
CA TYR A 1016 -50.20 -25.06 -11.51
C TYR A 1016 -51.64 -24.69 -11.93
N PRO A 1017 -52.49 -24.17 -11.02
CA PRO A 1017 -53.90 -23.88 -11.32
C PRO A 1017 -54.11 -22.95 -12.51
N GLN A 1018 -55.07 -23.27 -13.39
CA GLN A 1018 -55.39 -22.52 -14.61
C GLN A 1018 -55.69 -21.03 -14.36
N ALA A 1019 -56.25 -20.69 -13.19
CA ALA A 1019 -56.57 -19.32 -12.80
C ALA A 1019 -55.33 -18.39 -12.77
N LEU A 1020 -54.13 -18.96 -12.63
CA LEU A 1020 -52.88 -18.20 -12.54
C LEU A 1020 -52.21 -17.98 -13.91
N LEU A 1021 -52.58 -18.74 -14.95
CA LEU A 1021 -52.01 -18.59 -16.30
C LEU A 1021 -52.10 -17.16 -16.87
N PRO A 1022 -53.26 -16.47 -16.84
CA PRO A 1022 -53.31 -15.10 -17.36
C PRO A 1022 -52.44 -14.14 -16.54
N LEU A 1023 -52.30 -14.38 -15.22
CA LEU A 1023 -51.44 -13.59 -14.35
C LEU A 1023 -49.96 -13.81 -14.65
N THR A 1024 -49.51 -15.06 -14.72
CA THR A 1024 -48.09 -15.40 -14.92
C THR A 1024 -47.62 -15.00 -16.31
N VAL A 1025 -48.45 -15.22 -17.34
CA VAL A 1025 -48.10 -14.88 -18.73
C VAL A 1025 -48.01 -13.36 -18.95
N ALA A 1026 -48.94 -12.58 -18.40
CA ALA A 1026 -48.88 -11.12 -18.51
C ALA A 1026 -47.89 -10.47 -17.53
N GLY A 1027 -47.69 -11.07 -16.36
CA GLY A 1027 -46.89 -10.50 -15.26
C GLY A 1027 -45.40 -10.87 -15.27
N ILE A 1028 -44.99 -11.95 -15.95
CA ILE A 1028 -43.61 -12.45 -15.96
C ILE A 1028 -43.04 -12.32 -17.40
N PRO A 1029 -42.23 -11.29 -17.69
CA PRO A 1029 -41.74 -11.06 -19.06
C PRO A 1029 -40.88 -12.19 -19.63
N SER A 1030 -40.17 -12.94 -18.78
CA SER A 1030 -39.29 -14.05 -19.19
C SER A 1030 -40.02 -15.33 -19.58
N ILE A 1031 -41.35 -15.39 -19.44
CA ILE A 1031 -42.14 -16.62 -19.65
C ILE A 1031 -42.19 -17.07 -21.12
N HIS A 1032 -41.84 -16.20 -22.08
CA HIS A 1032 -41.70 -16.56 -23.49
C HIS A 1032 -40.69 -17.68 -23.74
N ILE A 1033 -39.72 -17.89 -22.85
CA ILE A 1033 -38.77 -19.03 -22.90
C ILE A 1033 -39.48 -20.38 -22.87
N CYS A 1034 -40.72 -20.44 -22.36
CA CYS A 1034 -41.50 -21.68 -22.31
C CYS A 1034 -41.82 -22.24 -23.70
N LEU A 1035 -41.85 -21.40 -24.75
CA LEU A 1035 -42.03 -21.85 -26.13
C LEU A 1035 -40.98 -22.88 -26.59
N ASP A 1036 -39.81 -22.89 -25.95
CA ASP A 1036 -38.69 -23.76 -26.30
C ASP A 1036 -38.93 -25.22 -25.86
N PHE A 1037 -39.59 -25.40 -24.71
CA PHE A 1037 -39.85 -26.72 -24.12
C PHE A 1037 -41.32 -27.14 -24.16
N ILE A 1038 -42.24 -26.31 -24.67
CA ILE A 1038 -43.65 -26.71 -24.89
C ILE A 1038 -43.76 -27.95 -25.80
N PRO A 1039 -43.02 -28.09 -26.92
CA PRO A 1039 -43.04 -29.33 -27.71
C PRO A 1039 -42.68 -30.57 -26.91
N GLU A 1040 -41.70 -30.46 -25.99
CA GLU A 1040 -41.29 -31.53 -25.09
C GLU A 1040 -42.36 -31.85 -24.03
N LEU A 1041 -43.08 -30.81 -23.56
CA LEU A 1041 -44.20 -30.96 -22.63
C LEU A 1041 -45.42 -31.60 -23.31
N LEU A 1042 -45.69 -31.28 -24.58
CA LEU A 1042 -46.72 -31.92 -25.40
C LEU A 1042 -46.43 -33.40 -25.68
N ALA A 1043 -45.15 -33.79 -25.74
CA ALA A 1043 -44.73 -35.16 -25.94
C ALA A 1043 -44.86 -36.05 -24.68
N GLN A 1044 -45.24 -35.49 -23.52
CA GLN A 1044 -45.41 -36.26 -22.29
C GLN A 1044 -46.59 -37.24 -22.38
N PRO A 1045 -46.50 -38.43 -21.76
CA PRO A 1045 -47.57 -39.43 -21.82
C PRO A 1045 -48.79 -39.09 -20.95
N GLN A 1046 -48.66 -38.17 -19.99
CA GLN A 1046 -49.77 -37.76 -19.12
C GLN A 1046 -50.63 -36.67 -19.79
N LEU A 1047 -51.94 -36.93 -19.90
CA LEU A 1047 -52.89 -36.00 -20.53
C LEU A 1047 -52.96 -34.64 -19.81
N GLU A 1048 -52.82 -34.61 -18.48
CA GLU A 1048 -52.84 -33.38 -17.70
C GLU A 1048 -51.71 -32.41 -18.12
N LYS A 1049 -50.52 -32.95 -18.45
CA LYS A 1049 -49.38 -32.14 -18.91
C LYS A 1049 -49.61 -31.61 -20.32
N GLN A 1050 -50.19 -32.43 -21.19
CA GLN A 1050 -50.56 -32.02 -22.55
C GLN A 1050 -51.63 -30.93 -22.53
N ILE A 1051 -52.67 -31.07 -21.69
CA ILE A 1051 -53.72 -30.07 -21.49
C ILE A 1051 -53.10 -28.75 -21.00
N PHE A 1052 -52.28 -28.81 -19.94
CA PHE A 1052 -51.60 -27.63 -19.41
C PHE A 1052 -50.69 -26.96 -20.44
N ALA A 1053 -49.94 -27.74 -21.24
CA ALA A 1053 -49.10 -27.21 -22.31
C ALA A 1053 -49.89 -26.44 -23.37
N ILE A 1054 -51.05 -26.96 -23.78
CA ILE A 1054 -51.91 -26.31 -24.78
C ILE A 1054 -52.55 -25.05 -24.20
N GLN A 1055 -52.99 -25.09 -22.94
CA GLN A 1055 -53.51 -23.92 -22.23
C GLN A 1055 -52.44 -22.82 -22.09
N LEU A 1056 -51.24 -23.18 -21.64
CA LEU A 1056 -50.12 -22.25 -21.54
C LEU A 1056 -49.77 -21.65 -22.91
N LEU A 1057 -49.68 -22.49 -23.94
CA LEU A 1057 -49.39 -22.04 -25.31
C LEU A 1057 -50.46 -21.07 -25.81
N SER A 1058 -51.73 -21.30 -25.52
CA SER A 1058 -52.84 -20.40 -25.88
C SER A 1058 -52.66 -18.99 -25.30
N TYR A 1059 -52.33 -18.88 -24.01
CA TYR A 1059 -52.03 -17.59 -23.39
C TYR A 1059 -50.72 -16.98 -23.92
N LEU A 1060 -49.69 -17.78 -24.19
CA LEU A 1060 -48.44 -17.27 -24.78
C LEU A 1060 -48.65 -16.74 -26.20
N CYS A 1061 -49.47 -17.40 -27.02
CA CYS A 1061 -49.75 -16.97 -28.39
C CYS A 1061 -50.50 -15.63 -28.41
N THR A 1062 -51.43 -15.41 -27.49
CA THR A 1062 -52.17 -14.15 -27.37
C THR A 1062 -51.29 -13.01 -26.87
N GLN A 1063 -50.36 -13.28 -25.95
CA GLN A 1063 -49.42 -12.28 -25.43
C GLN A 1063 -48.22 -12.01 -26.36
N TYR A 1064 -47.71 -13.05 -27.04
CA TYR A 1064 -46.48 -13.03 -27.84
C TYR A 1064 -46.71 -13.55 -29.27
N ALA A 1065 -47.09 -12.66 -30.17
CA ALA A 1065 -47.29 -12.97 -31.60
C ALA A 1065 -45.96 -13.13 -32.35
N LEU A 1066 -45.27 -14.27 -32.14
CA LEU A 1066 -43.97 -14.59 -32.73
C LEU A 1066 -44.07 -15.72 -33.78
N PRO A 1067 -43.22 -15.75 -34.83
CA PRO A 1067 -43.18 -16.86 -35.79
C PRO A 1067 -42.95 -18.23 -35.15
N LYS A 1068 -42.13 -18.29 -34.09
CA LYS A 1068 -41.91 -19.50 -33.27
C LYS A 1068 -43.18 -19.91 -32.53
N SER A 1069 -43.94 -18.96 -32.00
CA SER A 1069 -45.21 -19.24 -31.34
C SER A 1069 -46.24 -19.80 -32.33
N LEU A 1070 -46.29 -19.26 -33.56
CA LEU A 1070 -47.13 -19.79 -34.64
C LEU A 1070 -46.77 -21.23 -35.02
N SER A 1071 -45.48 -21.55 -35.16
CA SER A 1071 -45.06 -22.92 -35.51
C SER A 1071 -45.38 -23.92 -34.40
N VAL A 1072 -45.20 -23.54 -33.14
CA VAL A 1072 -45.54 -24.38 -31.98
C VAL A 1072 -47.07 -24.51 -31.83
N ALA A 1073 -47.85 -23.46 -32.11
CA ALA A 1073 -49.32 -23.53 -32.15
C ALA A 1073 -49.82 -24.51 -33.22
N ARG A 1074 -49.26 -24.45 -34.44
CA ARG A 1074 -49.56 -25.42 -35.50
C ARG A 1074 -49.21 -26.85 -35.10
N LEU A 1075 -48.06 -27.04 -34.44
CA LEU A 1075 -47.68 -28.35 -33.90
C LEU A 1075 -48.70 -28.85 -32.87
N ALA A 1076 -49.14 -28.00 -31.94
CA ALA A 1076 -50.14 -28.35 -30.95
C ALA A 1076 -51.47 -28.78 -31.61
N ILE A 1077 -51.95 -28.06 -32.63
CA ILE A 1077 -53.16 -28.43 -33.40
C ILE A 1077 -52.99 -29.81 -34.07
N SER A 1078 -51.83 -30.08 -34.67
CA SER A 1078 -51.53 -31.38 -35.29
C SER A 1078 -51.49 -32.53 -34.27
N VAL A 1079 -50.89 -32.30 -33.09
CA VAL A 1079 -50.88 -33.26 -31.98
C VAL A 1079 -52.30 -33.51 -31.47
N MET A 1080 -53.12 -32.47 -31.31
CA MET A 1080 -54.54 -32.62 -30.92
C MET A 1080 -55.32 -33.47 -31.91
N GLY A 1081 -55.17 -33.24 -33.22
CA GLY A 1081 -55.80 -34.06 -34.26
C GLY A 1081 -55.36 -35.52 -34.22
N THR A 1082 -54.06 -35.77 -33.97
CA THR A 1082 -53.54 -37.13 -33.82
C THR A 1082 -54.14 -37.80 -32.57
N LEU A 1083 -54.18 -37.11 -31.43
CA LEU A 1083 -54.72 -37.59 -30.16
C LEU A 1083 -56.22 -37.94 -30.24
N LEU A 1084 -56.99 -37.24 -31.08
CA LEU A 1084 -58.41 -37.54 -31.30
C LEU A 1084 -58.64 -39.00 -31.72
N THR A 1085 -57.75 -39.55 -32.56
CA THR A 1085 -57.89 -40.91 -33.11
C THR A 1085 -57.40 -42.02 -32.17
N VAL A 1086 -56.42 -41.71 -31.30
CA VAL A 1086 -55.79 -42.70 -30.41
C VAL A 1086 -56.40 -42.75 -29.01
N LEU A 1087 -57.12 -41.71 -28.58
CA LEU A 1087 -57.72 -41.66 -27.24
C LEU A 1087 -59.06 -42.40 -27.17
N THR A 1088 -59.31 -43.03 -26.02
CA THR A 1088 -60.61 -43.63 -25.69
C THR A 1088 -61.67 -42.56 -25.41
N ARG A 1089 -62.95 -42.90 -25.52
CA ARG A 1089 -64.07 -41.97 -25.33
C ARG A 1089 -63.99 -41.15 -24.03
N ALA A 1090 -63.76 -41.79 -22.89
CA ALA A 1090 -63.65 -41.08 -21.60
C ALA A 1090 -62.46 -40.10 -21.56
N LYS A 1091 -61.32 -40.50 -22.13
CA LYS A 1091 -60.11 -39.67 -22.22
C LYS A 1091 -60.24 -38.52 -23.23
N ARG A 1092 -60.99 -38.73 -24.31
CA ARG A 1092 -61.33 -37.68 -25.29
C ARG A 1092 -62.14 -36.56 -24.63
N PHE A 1093 -63.15 -36.92 -23.83
CA PHE A 1093 -63.94 -35.94 -23.09
C PHE A 1093 -63.06 -35.10 -22.15
N SER A 1094 -62.27 -35.75 -21.29
CA SER A 1094 -61.40 -35.05 -20.33
C SER A 1094 -60.31 -34.18 -21.01
N PHE A 1095 -59.89 -34.55 -22.22
CA PHE A 1095 -58.87 -33.83 -22.97
C PHE A 1095 -59.46 -32.64 -23.74
N PHE A 1096 -60.48 -32.86 -24.58
CA PHE A 1096 -61.00 -31.80 -25.46
C PHE A 1096 -61.82 -30.75 -24.71
N MET A 1097 -62.51 -31.10 -23.63
CA MET A 1097 -63.34 -30.13 -22.90
C MET A 1097 -62.57 -28.88 -22.44
N PRO A 1098 -61.42 -28.98 -21.76
CA PRO A 1098 -60.63 -27.80 -21.36
C PRO A 1098 -59.82 -27.16 -22.49
N ILE A 1099 -59.58 -27.87 -23.60
CA ILE A 1099 -58.69 -27.42 -24.69
C ILE A 1099 -59.46 -26.69 -25.80
N LEU A 1100 -60.71 -27.06 -26.08
CA LEU A 1100 -61.49 -26.43 -27.15
C LEU A 1100 -61.53 -24.89 -27.05
N PRO A 1101 -61.72 -24.27 -25.86
CA PRO A 1101 -61.66 -22.81 -25.72
C PRO A 1101 -60.29 -22.21 -26.10
N CYS A 1102 -59.20 -22.97 -25.97
CA CYS A 1102 -57.85 -22.52 -26.33
C CYS A 1102 -57.69 -22.34 -27.84
N LEU A 1103 -58.46 -23.07 -28.66
CA LEU A 1103 -58.45 -22.91 -30.11
C LEU A 1103 -58.96 -21.53 -30.54
N VAL A 1104 -59.90 -20.95 -29.77
CA VAL A 1104 -60.39 -19.58 -30.00
C VAL A 1104 -59.24 -18.58 -29.90
N ALA A 1105 -58.42 -18.70 -28.86
CA ALA A 1105 -57.26 -17.84 -28.64
C ALA A 1105 -56.16 -18.04 -29.69
N PHE A 1106 -55.92 -19.27 -30.17
CA PHE A 1106 -55.01 -19.49 -31.32
C PHE A 1106 -55.49 -18.81 -32.58
N CYS A 1107 -56.79 -18.88 -32.88
CA CYS A 1107 -57.40 -18.20 -34.01
C CYS A 1107 -57.35 -16.67 -33.87
N GLN A 1108 -57.59 -16.14 -32.67
CA GLN A 1108 -57.46 -14.70 -32.38
C GLN A 1108 -56.03 -14.19 -32.56
N ALA A 1109 -55.03 -14.95 -32.08
CA ALA A 1109 -53.62 -14.59 -32.20
C ALA A 1109 -53.07 -14.78 -33.64
N PHE A 1110 -53.51 -15.83 -34.33
CA PHE A 1110 -52.97 -16.25 -35.63
C PHE A 1110 -54.05 -16.58 -36.65
N PRO A 1111 -54.45 -15.59 -37.48
CA PRO A 1111 -55.38 -15.81 -38.58
C PRO A 1111 -55.02 -16.96 -39.56
N PRO A 1112 -53.74 -17.26 -39.86
CA PRO A 1112 -53.41 -18.37 -40.75
C PRO A 1112 -53.78 -19.77 -40.26
N LEU A 1113 -54.25 -19.93 -39.00
CA LEU A 1113 -54.63 -21.23 -38.43
C LEU A 1113 -56.14 -21.54 -38.57
N TYR A 1114 -56.96 -20.63 -39.11
CA TYR A 1114 -58.42 -20.84 -39.18
C TYR A 1114 -58.81 -22.14 -39.90
N ASP A 1115 -58.22 -22.43 -41.06
CA ASP A 1115 -58.56 -23.62 -41.85
C ASP A 1115 -58.19 -24.92 -41.11
N ASP A 1116 -57.00 -24.95 -40.49
CA ASP A 1116 -56.51 -26.09 -39.71
C ASP A 1116 -57.40 -26.35 -38.47
N VAL A 1117 -57.80 -25.28 -37.77
CA VAL A 1117 -58.68 -25.36 -36.58
C VAL A 1117 -60.10 -25.75 -36.97
N ALA A 1118 -60.65 -25.19 -38.05
CA ALA A 1118 -61.98 -25.54 -38.53
C ALA A 1118 -62.04 -27.02 -38.94
N ALA A 1119 -61.03 -27.53 -39.64
CA ALA A 1119 -60.91 -28.94 -39.99
C ALA A 1119 -60.89 -29.84 -38.74
N LEU A 1120 -60.12 -29.45 -37.71
CA LEU A 1120 -60.07 -30.18 -36.43
C LEU A 1120 -61.42 -30.17 -35.70
N LEU A 1121 -62.09 -29.02 -35.59
CA LEU A 1121 -63.40 -28.91 -34.94
C LEU A 1121 -64.47 -29.75 -35.65
N VAL A 1122 -64.45 -29.81 -36.99
CA VAL A 1122 -65.34 -30.69 -37.76
C VAL A 1122 -65.07 -32.16 -37.46
N GLN A 1123 -63.79 -32.56 -37.40
CA GLN A 1123 -63.42 -33.95 -37.05
C GLN A 1123 -63.87 -34.31 -35.63
N VAL A 1124 -63.64 -33.43 -34.64
CA VAL A 1124 -64.11 -33.62 -33.26
C VAL A 1124 -65.64 -33.73 -33.23
N GLY A 1125 -66.35 -32.84 -33.94
CA GLY A 1125 -67.80 -32.85 -34.02
C GLY A 1125 -68.38 -34.12 -34.65
N GLN A 1126 -67.75 -34.67 -35.69
CA GLN A 1126 -68.16 -35.94 -36.32
C GLN A 1126 -67.99 -37.15 -35.38
N VAL A 1127 -66.88 -37.17 -34.63
CA VAL A 1127 -66.64 -38.20 -33.59
C VAL A 1127 -67.69 -38.09 -32.49
N CYS A 1128 -68.00 -36.88 -32.02
CA CYS A 1128 -69.03 -36.66 -31.00
C CYS A 1128 -70.42 -37.04 -31.50
N ALA A 1129 -70.78 -36.70 -32.74
CA ALA A 1129 -72.06 -37.09 -33.35
C ALA A 1129 -72.21 -38.61 -33.44
N SER A 1130 -71.12 -39.32 -33.75
CA SER A 1130 -71.09 -40.78 -33.76
C SER A 1130 -71.22 -41.36 -32.34
N ASP A 1131 -70.51 -40.80 -31.36
CA ASP A 1131 -70.58 -41.24 -29.96
C ASP A 1131 -71.98 -41.02 -29.36
N VAL A 1132 -72.63 -39.90 -29.65
CA VAL A 1132 -74.02 -39.61 -29.23
C VAL A 1132 -75.00 -40.60 -29.87
N ALA A 1133 -74.82 -40.96 -31.15
CA ALA A 1133 -75.71 -41.89 -31.84
C ALA A 1133 -75.59 -43.35 -31.36
N THR A 1134 -74.49 -43.73 -30.70
CA THR A 1134 -74.25 -45.13 -30.26
C THR A 1134 -75.04 -45.57 -29.01
N LYS A 1135 -75.60 -44.64 -28.22
CA LYS A 1135 -76.40 -44.96 -27.02
C LYS A 1135 -77.60 -44.01 -26.90
N ALA A 1136 -78.79 -44.52 -26.56
CA ALA A 1136 -79.97 -43.69 -26.30
C ALA A 1136 -79.75 -42.74 -25.11
N ARG A 1137 -80.05 -41.45 -25.26
CA ARG A 1137 -79.81 -40.38 -24.27
C ARG A 1137 -81.08 -39.61 -23.93
N ASP A 1138 -81.09 -38.94 -22.77
CA ASP A 1138 -82.22 -38.13 -22.28
C ASP A 1138 -82.44 -36.82 -23.08
N ILE A 1139 -81.40 -36.34 -23.77
CA ILE A 1139 -81.45 -35.15 -24.64
C ILE A 1139 -80.77 -35.51 -25.97
N ASP A 1140 -81.50 -35.40 -27.08
CA ASP A 1140 -80.94 -35.54 -28.43
C ASP A 1140 -80.44 -34.18 -28.96
N PRO A 1141 -79.13 -33.91 -28.96
CA PRO A 1141 -78.58 -32.63 -29.41
C PRO A 1141 -78.84 -32.37 -30.90
N LEU A 1142 -78.97 -33.43 -31.71
CA LEU A 1142 -79.30 -33.34 -33.14
C LEU A 1142 -80.72 -32.80 -33.38
N ILE A 1143 -81.68 -33.20 -32.55
CA ILE A 1143 -83.08 -32.73 -32.62
C ILE A 1143 -83.17 -31.31 -32.06
N ALA A 1144 -82.45 -31.01 -30.97
CA ALA A 1144 -82.37 -29.67 -30.39
C ALA A 1144 -81.78 -28.63 -31.38
N ARG A 1145 -80.75 -29.00 -32.14
CA ARG A 1145 -80.15 -28.17 -33.20
C ARG A 1145 -81.14 -27.85 -34.33
N LEU A 1146 -81.91 -28.84 -34.76
CA LEU A 1146 -82.96 -28.65 -35.76
C LEU A 1146 -84.12 -27.81 -35.22
N GLN A 1147 -84.49 -27.95 -33.95
CA GLN A 1147 -85.52 -27.12 -33.29
C GLN A 1147 -85.09 -25.65 -33.19
N TYR A 1148 -83.84 -25.38 -32.79
CA TYR A 1148 -83.30 -24.02 -32.72
C TYR A 1148 -83.23 -23.33 -34.10
N LEU A 1149 -82.78 -24.03 -35.14
CA LEU A 1149 -82.77 -23.52 -36.52
C LEU A 1149 -84.20 -23.31 -37.09
N LYS A 1150 -85.20 -24.04 -36.58
CA LYS A 1150 -86.62 -23.89 -36.97
C LYS A 1150 -87.28 -22.69 -36.30
N GLU A 1151 -86.82 -22.27 -35.12
CA GLU A 1151 -87.37 -21.14 -34.35
C GLU A 1151 -86.91 -19.75 -34.83
N LYS A 1152 -85.87 -19.63 -35.68
CA LYS A 1152 -85.47 -18.34 -36.29
C LYS A 1152 -85.11 -18.44 -37.78
N PRO A 1153 -86.06 -18.20 -38.71
CA PRO A 1153 -85.76 -18.11 -40.15
C PRO A 1153 -85.62 -16.68 -40.72
N GLN A 1154 -85.88 -15.59 -39.99
CA GLN A 1154 -85.96 -14.24 -40.60
C GLN A 1154 -85.30 -13.14 -39.75
N GLY A 1155 -84.21 -12.57 -40.26
CA GLY A 1155 -83.53 -11.43 -39.65
C GLY A 1155 -82.22 -11.06 -40.32
N VAL A 1156 -82.13 -11.20 -41.64
CA VAL A 1156 -80.97 -10.74 -42.43
C VAL A 1156 -81.53 -9.85 -43.53
N VAL A 1157 -81.18 -8.56 -43.45
CA VAL A 1157 -81.22 -7.47 -44.46
C VAL A 1157 -81.84 -6.20 -43.86
N THR A 1158 -80.99 -5.35 -43.26
CA THR A 1158 -81.01 -3.87 -43.38
C THR A 1158 -79.68 -3.31 -42.85
N PRO A 1159 -79.04 -2.34 -43.53
CA PRO A 1159 -77.79 -1.74 -43.08
C PRO A 1159 -78.06 -0.57 -42.13
N GLY A 1160 -77.57 -0.67 -40.89
CA GLY A 1160 -77.52 0.47 -39.96
C GLY A 1160 -77.83 0.12 -38.50
N GLY A 1161 -76.78 0.07 -37.68
CA GLY A 1161 -76.81 0.39 -36.25
C GLY A 1161 -77.48 -0.61 -35.29
N GLY A 1162 -76.66 -1.40 -34.58
CA GLY A 1162 -77.04 -2.16 -33.38
C GLY A 1162 -76.80 -3.66 -33.52
N SER A 1163 -75.64 -4.14 -33.07
CA SER A 1163 -75.26 -5.55 -33.09
C SER A 1163 -76.15 -6.39 -32.17
N SER A 1164 -77.08 -7.13 -32.78
CA SER A 1164 -77.79 -8.23 -32.13
C SER A 1164 -76.82 -9.39 -31.90
N LYS A 1165 -76.49 -9.68 -30.63
CA LYS A 1165 -75.79 -10.90 -30.23
C LYS A 1165 -76.50 -12.12 -30.83
N LEU A 1166 -75.82 -12.88 -31.68
CA LEU A 1166 -76.24 -14.20 -32.14
C LEU A 1166 -75.88 -15.23 -31.06
N THR A 1167 -76.45 -15.06 -29.86
CA THR A 1167 -76.31 -16.02 -28.76
C THR A 1167 -77.42 -17.06 -28.87
N LEU A 1168 -77.06 -18.34 -29.07
CA LEU A 1168 -77.85 -19.43 -28.49
C LEU A 1168 -78.01 -19.14 -26.99
N PRO A 1169 -79.09 -19.58 -26.31
CA PRO A 1169 -79.09 -19.55 -24.86
C PRO A 1169 -77.87 -20.35 -24.40
N GLN A 1170 -76.88 -19.67 -23.82
CA GLN A 1170 -75.95 -20.31 -22.91
C GLN A 1170 -76.84 -20.88 -21.80
N ARG A 1171 -77.23 -22.16 -21.92
CA ARG A 1171 -77.65 -22.92 -20.74
C ARG A 1171 -76.45 -22.84 -19.81
N THR A 1172 -76.63 -22.16 -18.68
CA THR A 1172 -75.57 -21.94 -17.69
C THR A 1172 -75.00 -23.29 -17.27
N ALA A 1173 -73.72 -23.33 -16.89
CA ALA A 1173 -73.05 -24.54 -16.41
C ALA A 1173 -73.82 -25.25 -15.28
N GLU A 1174 -74.67 -24.53 -14.54
CA GLU A 1174 -75.57 -25.06 -13.51
C GLU A 1174 -76.71 -25.95 -14.07
N GLU A 1175 -77.17 -25.75 -15.30
CA GLU A 1175 -78.20 -26.60 -15.94
C GLU A 1175 -77.60 -27.85 -16.62
N LEU A 1176 -76.30 -27.84 -16.92
CA LEU A 1176 -75.58 -28.94 -17.62
C LEU A 1176 -74.93 -29.96 -16.68
N GLY A 1177 -74.82 -29.66 -15.37
CA GLY A 1177 -74.14 -30.51 -14.38
C GLY A 1177 -74.68 -31.94 -14.23
N GLY A 1178 -75.86 -32.24 -14.78
CA GLY A 1178 -76.47 -33.57 -14.83
C GLY A 1178 -76.56 -34.24 -16.21
N THR A 1179 -75.98 -33.65 -17.26
CA THR A 1179 -76.08 -34.16 -18.65
C THR A 1179 -74.92 -35.08 -19.05
N ASP A 1180 -75.13 -35.95 -20.04
CA ASP A 1180 -74.10 -36.91 -20.51
C ASP A 1180 -72.85 -36.18 -21.05
N PRO A 1181 -71.62 -36.68 -20.76
CA PRO A 1181 -70.37 -36.05 -21.19
C PRO A 1181 -70.27 -35.84 -22.70
N ASP A 1182 -70.85 -36.72 -23.53
CA ASP A 1182 -70.78 -36.52 -24.99
C ASP A 1182 -71.63 -35.33 -25.45
N VAL A 1183 -72.77 -35.12 -24.78
CA VAL A 1183 -73.68 -34.00 -25.06
C VAL A 1183 -73.03 -32.68 -24.63
N GLN A 1184 -72.36 -32.66 -23.47
CA GLN A 1184 -71.58 -31.51 -23.02
C GLN A 1184 -70.45 -31.16 -24.01
N LEU A 1185 -69.75 -32.17 -24.55
CA LEU A 1185 -68.70 -31.94 -25.52
C LEU A 1185 -69.24 -31.41 -26.86
N CYS A 1186 -70.40 -31.91 -27.33
CA CYS A 1186 -71.09 -31.35 -28.50
C CYS A 1186 -71.41 -29.86 -28.32
N TYR A 1187 -71.99 -29.48 -27.18
CA TYR A 1187 -72.28 -28.07 -26.90
C TYR A 1187 -71.01 -27.21 -26.79
N CYS A 1188 -69.92 -27.75 -26.24
CA CYS A 1188 -68.64 -27.05 -26.19
C CYS A 1188 -68.06 -26.82 -27.59
N VAL A 1189 -68.11 -27.83 -28.48
CA VAL A 1189 -67.69 -27.67 -29.89
C VAL A 1189 -68.55 -26.62 -30.60
N GLU A 1190 -69.86 -26.62 -30.41
CA GLU A 1190 -70.75 -25.60 -30.99
C GLU A 1190 -70.44 -24.19 -30.45
N ALA A 1191 -70.28 -24.05 -29.14
CA ALA A 1191 -69.94 -22.77 -28.50
C ALA A 1191 -68.61 -22.22 -29.04
N THR A 1192 -67.56 -23.04 -29.06
CA THR A 1192 -66.24 -22.64 -29.58
C THR A 1192 -66.26 -22.26 -31.06
N PHE A 1193 -67.03 -22.96 -31.91
CA PHE A 1193 -67.22 -22.56 -33.31
C PHE A 1193 -67.89 -21.19 -33.42
N MET A 1194 -68.89 -20.91 -32.59
CA MET A 1194 -69.58 -19.62 -32.56
C MET A 1194 -68.70 -18.49 -32.00
N ASP A 1195 -67.86 -18.77 -31.01
CA ASP A 1195 -66.90 -17.81 -30.45
C ASP A 1195 -65.82 -17.42 -31.49
N ILE A 1196 -65.36 -18.38 -32.31
CA ILE A 1196 -64.45 -18.11 -33.44
C ILE A 1196 -65.14 -17.25 -34.51
N ILE A 1197 -66.40 -17.55 -34.85
CA ILE A 1197 -67.18 -16.76 -35.82
C ILE A 1197 -67.46 -15.34 -35.30
N SER A 1198 -67.84 -15.20 -34.04
CA SER A 1198 -68.14 -13.89 -33.45
C SER A 1198 -66.88 -13.01 -33.34
N SER A 1199 -65.74 -13.59 -32.94
CA SER A 1199 -64.47 -12.86 -32.89
C SER A 1199 -63.96 -12.43 -34.28
N THR A 1200 -64.16 -13.25 -35.32
CA THR A 1200 -63.83 -12.88 -36.70
C THR A 1200 -64.75 -11.80 -37.28
N LEU A 1201 -66.04 -11.81 -36.93
CA LEU A 1201 -67.02 -10.82 -37.39
C LEU A 1201 -66.92 -9.47 -36.67
N HIS A 1202 -66.32 -9.41 -35.48
CA HIS A 1202 -66.13 -8.16 -34.72
C HIS A 1202 -64.75 -7.52 -34.93
N GLY A 1203 -63.80 -8.23 -35.55
CA GLY A 1203 -62.46 -7.75 -35.89
C GLY A 1203 -62.29 -7.21 -37.32
N LEU A 1204 -63.39 -7.04 -38.08
CA LEU A 1204 -63.43 -6.50 -39.45
C LEU A 1204 -63.99 -5.07 -39.49
#